data_AF-A0A7C3BW67-F1
#
_entry.id   AF-A0A7C3BW67-F1
#
_cell.length_a   1.000
_cell.length_b   1.000
_cell.length_c   1.000
_cell.angle_alpha   90.00
_cell.angle_beta   90.00
_cell.angle_gamma   90.00
#
_symmetry.space_group_name_H-M   'P 1'
#
loop_
_entity.id
_entity.type
_entity.pdbx_description
1 polymer ?
#
loop_
_entity_poly.entity_id
_entity_poly.type
_entity_poly.pdbx_seq_one_letter_code
_entity_poly.pdbx_strand_id
1 'polypeptide(L)'
;GADVAYTVYDAASASWGADNTLTSDGLLEESLSPVFDGQGNLCMAYNKVTMDWITTTRVVEISPTLTVTVTEYMPEPVQSDLFQMVHILGRDLGIGDDDIVLSDPNPAPGDHVIISATVHNLGDLAATGAEVTFYDGDPGAGGTPIGASQSLISPFRAATVDTVSVVWEVPAGANSHSLYVVVDPVDAITETNEANNQAMLSVVLPDLTVAWAHSLHTTGALTLTAAISNGGTLAATGPFNVAFRARDPSSGTLLGTAVVGSDLAAGGRISVSVTISDLALLADAGNRFWAIADAGEVVIETNEANNTHYANLNALPDLTLTPADIQLGNSITVTIHNAGVLTATDAILSVRQDSSSGGLVYSGALGDLGPGISKTVDFNYAGDCNTFWVKADPDDTVAESDESNNLAVRVNCPQSLISVDIDGPTSGVTNTPYNFTAAIVPAGATEPIEYTWTPTPDSGAGQPVATYSWDSLGMHTITVTVENCGGSNVTMQTITISAPQYRIYLPVVLRNYEYVPPPVPDRYVKRYGSAEGDCSTPATACGSIQYAVDQANPGDLIGIAGYEDSIYTPDNPYGLTTPTYYWATESRSSPTGYDGPDNISQVVYIDKSITLYGGYNSDFDSWNPGVYKTVLRPGINGFEARVVFIAPHIAPTLEWLYIIEGDASGQGGSYAWGEPGYEDAGNGIFAWADNMDDPTSVTVRNCVIANNTGNVSSGGGVYVNNRNNTIIANNTVRGNRAYRGGGIAILDSDNVLVSDNEVLENIAYGQQAGGIYLFNTDGARLTGNHIYGNTANSSGGGIEARASRHFYLIGNTVHDNIGSLHQSGVGGGVDLFGISDGCTVQDNVIYNNIATVYTGQGDTDTGIGGGLYITSVDGGVVVGNSITGNVGSQYFRGTGGGLSIYASQDILVERNLIRGNVATPNGESGPLSTGGGVRISAGSTGVVLSNNIIVGNQAPAGGGGVVVTGISSALVESIFLHNTIADNETSSSGAQQVTLPEAGYEPLPGAASALPDGPQFDELRMLAESAVPFQHHFDAAALVGTQGILVDAYSTLNGVNNLLSGHTLGISVTYPTSSTVTMDYTLWHDNATDYSSGITHTHDRSGDPAFVNPAAGDYHIGPGSAAIDQGVNAGVTTDWDGDTRPQGGGYDIGADEYTGVLTSSMNQNFYSWRAR
;
A
#
# COMPACT_ATOMS: atom_id res chain seq x y z
N GLY A 1 -13.95 -25.02 -10.50
CA GLY A 1 -14.60 -26.11 -9.76
C GLY A 1 -14.50 -25.80 -8.29
N ALA A 2 -14.67 -26.79 -7.43
CA ALA A 2 -14.55 -26.65 -5.98
C ALA A 2 -13.82 -27.87 -5.40
N ASP A 3 -13.17 -27.70 -4.24
CA ASP A 3 -12.87 -28.81 -3.34
C ASP A 3 -14.15 -29.24 -2.57
N VAL A 4 -14.11 -30.39 -1.89
CA VAL A 4 -15.24 -30.87 -1.07
C VAL A 4 -15.02 -30.56 0.41
N ALA A 5 -16.06 -30.01 1.04
CA ALA A 5 -16.20 -29.74 2.46
C ALA A 5 -17.50 -30.34 3.02
N TYR A 6 -17.61 -30.44 4.34
CA TYR A 6 -18.71 -31.08 5.07
C TYR A 6 -18.87 -30.52 6.48
N THR A 7 -20.05 -30.75 7.07
CA THR A 7 -20.42 -30.33 8.43
C THR A 7 -21.15 -31.49 9.10
N VAL A 8 -20.86 -31.80 10.36
CA VAL A 8 -21.42 -32.97 11.06
C VAL A 8 -22.39 -32.55 12.17
N TYR A 9 -23.50 -33.28 12.30
CA TYR A 9 -24.46 -33.13 13.40
C TYR A 9 -24.27 -34.24 14.43
N ASP A 10 -23.72 -33.92 15.59
CA ASP A 10 -23.62 -34.85 16.71
C ASP A 10 -24.99 -34.91 17.43
N ALA A 11 -25.71 -36.01 17.20
CA ALA A 11 -27.01 -36.26 17.80
C ALA A 11 -26.95 -36.62 19.30
N ALA A 12 -25.76 -36.84 19.89
CA ALA A 12 -25.59 -37.07 21.32
C ALA A 12 -25.48 -35.76 22.12
N SER A 13 -24.84 -34.73 21.56
CA SER A 13 -24.84 -33.35 22.09
C SER A 13 -25.99 -32.48 21.55
N ALA A 14 -26.67 -32.96 20.49
CA ALA A 14 -27.67 -32.25 19.70
C ALA A 14 -27.15 -30.97 18.98
N SER A 15 -25.87 -30.94 18.64
CA SER A 15 -25.17 -29.78 18.03
C SER A 15 -24.51 -30.10 16.69
N TRP A 16 -24.50 -29.14 15.78
CA TRP A 16 -23.60 -29.15 14.62
C TRP A 16 -22.18 -28.78 15.03
N GLY A 17 -21.17 -29.27 14.30
CA GLY A 17 -19.84 -28.64 14.26
C GLY A 17 -19.85 -27.30 13.53
N ALA A 18 -18.67 -26.77 13.22
CA ALA A 18 -18.44 -25.89 12.08
C ALA A 18 -17.96 -26.70 10.87
N ASP A 19 -17.57 -26.02 9.79
CA ASP A 19 -17.28 -26.64 8.49
C ASP A 19 -15.84 -27.17 8.41
N ASN A 20 -15.69 -28.39 7.88
CA ASN A 20 -14.43 -29.12 7.79
C ASN A 20 -14.18 -29.57 6.32
N THR A 21 -12.93 -29.84 5.92
CA THR A 21 -12.56 -30.15 4.51
C THR A 21 -12.21 -31.62 4.30
N LEU A 22 -12.42 -32.11 3.07
CA LEU A 22 -12.17 -33.51 2.67
C LEU A 22 -11.18 -33.65 1.51
N THR A 23 -11.09 -32.66 0.61
CA THR A 23 -10.08 -32.62 -0.46
C THR A 23 -9.26 -31.33 -0.37
N SER A 24 -8.05 -31.38 -0.93
CA SER A 24 -7.18 -30.22 -1.12
C SER A 24 -6.12 -30.54 -2.19
N ASP A 25 -6.51 -30.64 -3.47
CA ASP A 25 -5.54 -30.76 -4.56
C ASP A 25 -5.98 -30.12 -5.88
N GLY A 26 -5.00 -29.66 -6.66
CA GLY A 26 -5.22 -28.82 -7.85
C GLY A 26 -5.74 -29.53 -9.10
N LEU A 27 -6.72 -30.41 -8.97
CA LEU A 27 -7.73 -30.70 -9.99
C LEU A 27 -9.06 -30.07 -9.54
N LEU A 28 -10.17 -30.35 -10.21
CA LEU A 28 -11.47 -29.73 -9.89
C LEU A 28 -12.57 -30.76 -9.68
N GLU A 29 -13.14 -30.84 -8.48
CA GLU A 29 -14.22 -31.76 -8.19
C GLU A 29 -15.57 -31.28 -8.74
N GLU A 30 -16.36 -32.22 -9.25
CA GLU A 30 -17.74 -32.02 -9.74
C GLU A 30 -18.60 -33.28 -9.45
N SER A 31 -19.93 -33.16 -9.59
CA SER A 31 -20.86 -34.30 -9.65
C SER A 31 -20.73 -35.32 -8.49
N LEU A 32 -20.66 -34.83 -7.24
CA LEU A 32 -20.51 -35.67 -6.05
C LEU A 32 -21.78 -36.46 -5.66
N SER A 33 -21.57 -37.61 -5.01
CA SER A 33 -22.60 -38.52 -4.51
C SER A 33 -22.16 -39.15 -3.17
N PRO A 34 -22.47 -38.49 -2.03
CA PRO A 34 -22.15 -38.98 -0.69
C PRO A 34 -23.22 -39.93 -0.13
N VAL A 35 -22.80 -40.86 0.73
CA VAL A 35 -23.65 -41.81 1.46
C VAL A 35 -22.93 -42.32 2.71
N PHE A 36 -23.63 -42.49 3.82
CA PHE A 36 -23.06 -43.15 5.01
C PHE A 36 -23.15 -44.68 4.87
N ASP A 37 -22.09 -45.39 5.26
CA ASP A 37 -22.05 -46.85 5.24
C ASP A 37 -22.77 -47.50 6.43
N GLY A 38 -22.69 -48.84 6.53
CA GLY A 38 -23.32 -49.60 7.63
C GLY A 38 -22.61 -49.50 8.98
N GLN A 39 -21.55 -48.69 9.06
CA GLN A 39 -20.68 -48.48 10.22
C GLN A 39 -20.72 -47.02 10.70
N GLY A 40 -21.16 -46.08 9.85
CA GLY A 40 -21.25 -44.65 10.13
C GLY A 40 -20.21 -43.80 9.40
N ASN A 41 -19.42 -44.39 8.49
CA ASN A 41 -18.38 -43.70 7.73
C ASN A 41 -19.00 -42.98 6.52
N LEU A 42 -18.54 -41.76 6.23
CA LEU A 42 -18.94 -41.00 5.04
C LEU A 42 -18.22 -41.57 3.81
N CYS A 43 -18.93 -42.32 2.98
CA CYS A 43 -18.46 -42.73 1.65
C CYS A 43 -18.91 -41.70 0.61
N MET A 44 -18.06 -41.38 -0.36
CA MET A 44 -18.42 -40.44 -1.43
C MET A 44 -17.78 -40.83 -2.75
N ALA A 45 -18.55 -40.80 -3.84
CA ALA A 45 -18.02 -40.82 -5.21
C ALA A 45 -18.14 -39.43 -5.83
N TYR A 46 -17.18 -39.03 -6.66
CA TYR A 46 -17.16 -37.71 -7.31
C TYR A 46 -16.32 -37.74 -8.59
N ASN A 47 -16.61 -36.85 -9.54
CA ASN A 47 -15.76 -36.64 -10.71
C ASN A 47 -14.65 -35.64 -10.37
N LYS A 48 -13.47 -35.81 -10.98
CA LYS A 48 -12.28 -34.99 -10.80
C LYS A 48 -11.77 -34.53 -12.16
N VAL A 49 -11.78 -33.22 -12.40
CA VAL A 49 -11.64 -32.59 -13.73
C VAL A 49 -10.29 -31.89 -13.87
N THR A 50 -9.65 -32.08 -15.02
CA THR A 50 -8.45 -31.34 -15.46
C THR A 50 -8.86 -30.26 -16.46
N MET A 51 -8.38 -29.03 -16.26
CA MET A 51 -8.61 -27.88 -17.17
C MET A 51 -7.32 -27.48 -17.89
N ASP A 52 -7.44 -27.00 -19.12
CA ASP A 52 -6.42 -26.24 -19.85
C ASP A 52 -6.94 -24.81 -20.12
N TRP A 53 -6.02 -23.91 -20.52
CA TRP A 53 -6.38 -22.57 -20.97
C TRP A 53 -6.11 -22.42 -22.47
N ILE A 54 -7.13 -22.03 -23.24
CA ILE A 54 -7.05 -21.89 -24.69
C ILE A 54 -7.37 -20.47 -25.17
N THR A 55 -6.65 -20.03 -26.21
CA THR A 55 -6.82 -18.71 -26.82
C THR A 55 -7.89 -18.76 -27.92
N THR A 56 -8.94 -17.94 -27.79
CA THR A 56 -10.04 -17.84 -28.75
C THR A 56 -10.13 -16.42 -29.33
N THR A 57 -9.99 -16.30 -30.65
CA THR A 57 -10.13 -15.03 -31.37
C THR A 57 -11.49 -14.93 -32.05
N ARG A 58 -12.18 -13.79 -31.87
CA ARG A 58 -13.46 -13.47 -32.51
C ARG A 58 -13.42 -12.11 -33.21
N VAL A 59 -13.99 -12.04 -34.40
CA VAL A 59 -14.17 -10.77 -35.13
C VAL A 59 -15.57 -10.24 -34.85
N VAL A 60 -15.64 -9.04 -34.29
CA VAL A 60 -16.88 -8.31 -33.97
C VAL A 60 -17.08 -7.22 -35.01
N GLU A 61 -18.22 -7.24 -35.72
CA GLU A 61 -18.57 -6.22 -36.70
C GLU A 61 -19.30 -5.06 -36.00
N ILE A 62 -18.60 -3.95 -35.77
CA ILE A 62 -19.12 -2.76 -35.08
C ILE A 62 -19.90 -1.88 -36.06
N SER A 63 -19.52 -1.87 -37.34
CA SER A 63 -20.29 -1.26 -38.42
C SER A 63 -19.95 -1.89 -39.78
N PRO A 64 -20.73 -1.65 -40.85
CA PRO A 64 -20.43 -2.16 -42.21
C PRO A 64 -19.11 -1.67 -42.84
N THR A 65 -18.34 -0.83 -42.14
CA THR A 65 -17.00 -0.38 -42.53
C THR A 65 -15.96 -0.52 -41.41
N LEU A 66 -16.31 -1.14 -40.27
CA LEU A 66 -15.39 -1.35 -39.14
C LEU A 66 -15.70 -2.68 -38.43
N THR A 67 -14.81 -3.64 -38.61
CA THR A 67 -14.67 -4.82 -37.76
C THR A 67 -13.50 -4.62 -36.79
N VAL A 68 -13.65 -5.12 -35.57
CA VAL A 68 -12.57 -5.21 -34.56
C VAL A 68 -12.38 -6.68 -34.21
N THR A 69 -11.14 -7.11 -34.03
CA THR A 69 -10.80 -8.48 -33.65
C THR A 69 -10.40 -8.50 -32.19
N VAL A 70 -11.14 -9.26 -31.39
CA VAL A 70 -10.90 -9.44 -29.95
C VAL A 70 -10.36 -10.86 -29.74
N THR A 71 -9.39 -11.02 -28.86
CA THR A 71 -8.82 -12.32 -28.49
C THR A 71 -8.93 -12.48 -26.98
N GLU A 72 -9.57 -13.57 -26.56
CA GLU A 72 -9.86 -13.90 -25.17
C GLU A 72 -9.15 -15.22 -24.81
N TYR A 73 -8.72 -15.36 -23.56
CA TYR A 73 -8.18 -16.62 -23.03
C TYR A 73 -9.25 -17.25 -22.15
N MET A 74 -9.68 -18.46 -22.51
CA MET A 74 -10.82 -19.15 -21.91
C MET A 74 -10.39 -20.54 -21.42
N PRO A 75 -10.78 -20.98 -20.21
CA PRO A 75 -10.48 -22.31 -19.74
C PRO A 75 -11.44 -23.34 -20.34
N GLU A 76 -10.93 -24.49 -20.79
CA GLU A 76 -11.75 -25.64 -21.23
C GLU A 76 -11.36 -26.94 -20.49
N PRO A 77 -12.34 -27.79 -20.12
CA PRO A 77 -12.08 -29.06 -19.45
C PRO A 77 -11.55 -30.12 -20.44
N VAL A 78 -10.42 -30.74 -20.09
CA VAL A 78 -9.69 -31.71 -20.94
C VAL A 78 -10.04 -33.16 -20.60
N GLN A 79 -10.20 -33.48 -19.32
CA GLN A 79 -10.46 -34.83 -18.81
C GLN A 79 -11.28 -34.75 -17.51
N SER A 80 -12.17 -35.71 -17.28
CA SER A 80 -12.96 -35.87 -16.05
C SER A 80 -12.97 -37.36 -15.65
N ASP A 81 -12.41 -37.69 -14.49
CA ASP A 81 -12.22 -39.06 -13.99
C ASP A 81 -13.06 -39.29 -12.71
N LEU A 82 -13.62 -40.49 -12.52
CA LEU A 82 -14.44 -40.81 -11.33
C LEU A 82 -13.57 -41.35 -10.17
N PHE A 83 -13.64 -40.69 -9.03
CA PHE A 83 -12.95 -41.01 -7.77
C PHE A 83 -13.93 -41.50 -6.69
N GLN A 84 -13.40 -42.14 -5.64
CA GLN A 84 -14.15 -42.55 -4.45
C GLN A 84 -13.31 -42.35 -3.18
N MET A 85 -13.96 -41.83 -2.14
CA MET A 85 -13.44 -41.54 -0.79
C MET A 85 -14.23 -42.28 0.29
N VAL A 86 -13.61 -42.53 1.44
CA VAL A 86 -14.25 -42.93 2.70
C VAL A 86 -13.60 -42.14 3.84
N HIS A 87 -14.42 -41.47 4.67
CA HIS A 87 -14.01 -40.72 5.86
C HIS A 87 -14.69 -41.26 7.13
N ILE A 88 -14.01 -41.20 8.28
CA ILE A 88 -14.42 -41.82 9.55
C ILE A 88 -14.64 -40.73 10.59
N LEU A 89 -15.86 -40.67 11.17
CA LEU A 89 -16.22 -39.61 12.12
C LEU A 89 -15.74 -39.91 13.54
N GLY A 90 -15.16 -38.91 14.22
CA GLY A 90 -14.64 -39.01 15.59
C GLY A 90 -14.58 -37.69 16.36
N ARG A 91 -13.95 -37.70 17.54
CA ARG A 91 -13.52 -36.49 18.28
C ARG A 91 -12.03 -36.33 18.05
N ASP A 92 -11.54 -35.11 17.98
CA ASP A 92 -10.11 -34.84 17.81
C ASP A 92 -9.87 -33.48 18.47
N LEU A 93 -9.40 -33.48 19.71
CA LEU A 93 -8.98 -32.26 20.37
C LEU A 93 -7.53 -31.99 19.97
N GLY A 94 -7.21 -30.70 19.84
CA GLY A 94 -5.95 -30.29 19.25
C GLY A 94 -5.50 -28.94 19.77
N ILE A 95 -4.20 -28.80 19.94
CA ILE A 95 -3.54 -27.52 20.19
C ILE A 95 -2.19 -27.53 19.48
N GLY A 96 -1.88 -26.45 18.77
CA GLY A 96 -0.56 -26.20 18.18
C GLY A 96 0.31 -25.33 19.08
N ASP A 97 1.61 -25.33 18.84
CA ASP A 97 2.55 -24.49 19.60
C ASP A 97 2.24 -22.99 19.44
N ASP A 98 1.77 -22.59 18.24
CA ASP A 98 1.31 -21.22 17.90
C ASP A 98 0.04 -20.78 18.65
N ASP A 99 -0.75 -21.71 19.22
CA ASP A 99 -1.97 -21.37 19.98
C ASP A 99 -1.67 -20.87 21.40
N ILE A 100 -0.41 -20.99 21.85
CA ILE A 100 0.05 -20.56 23.17
C ILE A 100 0.55 -19.12 23.06
N VAL A 101 -0.16 -18.17 23.67
CA VAL A 101 0.15 -16.74 23.62
C VAL A 101 0.38 -16.19 25.03
N LEU A 102 1.51 -15.53 25.25
CA LEU A 102 1.79 -14.82 26.51
C LEU A 102 1.50 -13.32 26.38
N SER A 103 1.16 -12.68 27.50
CA SER A 103 1.02 -11.21 27.59
C SER A 103 2.34 -10.44 27.38
N ASP A 104 3.47 -11.13 27.51
CA ASP A 104 4.80 -10.73 27.07
C ASP A 104 5.44 -12.00 26.47
N PRO A 105 5.84 -12.02 25.18
CA PRO A 105 6.30 -13.22 24.51
C PRO A 105 7.72 -13.67 24.93
N ASN A 106 8.55 -12.80 25.52
CA ASN A 106 9.88 -13.18 26.03
C ASN A 106 10.13 -12.51 27.40
N PRO A 107 9.43 -12.92 28.46
CA PRO A 107 9.50 -12.25 29.75
C PRO A 107 10.82 -12.54 30.47
N ALA A 108 11.24 -11.65 31.37
CA ALA A 108 12.48 -11.84 32.12
C ALA A 108 12.27 -12.70 33.39
N PRO A 109 13.33 -13.35 33.91
CA PRO A 109 13.26 -14.11 35.16
C PRO A 109 12.78 -13.28 36.36
N GLY A 110 11.56 -13.56 36.83
CA GLY A 110 10.88 -12.86 37.93
C GLY A 110 9.63 -12.06 37.53
N ASP A 111 9.33 -11.93 36.24
CA ASP A 111 8.14 -11.23 35.76
C ASP A 111 6.85 -12.02 36.04
N HIS A 112 5.70 -11.37 35.82
CA HIS A 112 4.37 -11.97 35.97
C HIS A 112 3.60 -11.81 34.66
N VAL A 113 3.31 -12.91 33.98
CA VAL A 113 2.65 -12.95 32.67
C VAL A 113 1.36 -13.74 32.70
N ILE A 114 0.47 -13.46 31.76
CA ILE A 114 -0.71 -14.30 31.47
C ILE A 114 -0.32 -15.21 30.31
N ILE A 115 -0.33 -16.52 30.52
CA ILE A 115 -0.31 -17.51 29.44
C ILE A 115 -1.77 -17.73 29.02
N SER A 116 -2.06 -17.69 27.74
CA SER A 116 -3.34 -18.09 27.15
C SER A 116 -3.12 -19.21 26.14
N ALA A 117 -4.09 -20.10 26.01
CA ALA A 117 -4.06 -21.21 25.06
C ALA A 117 -5.40 -21.32 24.34
N THR A 118 -5.37 -21.33 23.01
CA THR A 118 -6.55 -21.59 22.17
C THR A 118 -6.59 -23.06 21.81
N VAL A 119 -7.56 -23.79 22.36
CA VAL A 119 -7.75 -25.21 22.03
C VAL A 119 -8.74 -25.32 20.89
N HIS A 120 -8.51 -26.28 20.00
CA HIS A 120 -9.36 -26.66 18.89
C HIS A 120 -10.04 -28.01 19.17
N ASN A 121 -11.25 -28.20 18.64
CA ASN A 121 -11.79 -29.53 18.37
C ASN A 121 -11.75 -29.72 16.85
N LEU A 122 -10.66 -30.29 16.33
CA LEU A 122 -10.46 -30.60 14.92
C LEU A 122 -11.36 -31.75 14.42
N GLY A 123 -12.02 -32.47 15.34
CA GLY A 123 -12.87 -33.61 15.05
C GLY A 123 -14.29 -33.25 14.62
N ASP A 124 -15.06 -34.31 14.34
CA ASP A 124 -16.43 -34.28 13.79
C ASP A 124 -17.53 -34.28 14.85
N LEU A 125 -17.20 -34.64 16.10
CA LEU A 125 -18.14 -34.84 17.20
C LEU A 125 -17.83 -33.92 18.38
N ALA A 126 -18.83 -33.57 19.17
CA ALA A 126 -18.66 -32.60 20.25
C ALA A 126 -18.06 -33.26 21.51
N ALA A 127 -16.98 -32.71 22.04
CA ALA A 127 -16.38 -33.14 23.31
C ALA A 127 -17.20 -32.61 24.51
N THR A 128 -17.12 -33.28 25.66
CA THR A 128 -17.86 -32.88 26.87
C THR A 128 -17.03 -33.09 28.13
N GLY A 129 -16.83 -32.03 28.90
CA GLY A 129 -16.00 -32.08 30.12
C GLY A 129 -14.50 -32.13 29.85
N ALA A 130 -14.04 -31.64 28.69
CA ALA A 130 -12.61 -31.47 28.41
C ALA A 130 -12.00 -30.41 29.34
N GLU A 131 -10.79 -30.68 29.82
CA GLU A 131 -10.01 -29.76 30.65
C GLU A 131 -8.61 -29.56 30.07
N VAL A 132 -7.99 -28.43 30.40
CA VAL A 132 -6.65 -28.02 29.96
C VAL A 132 -5.78 -27.79 31.19
N THR A 133 -4.54 -28.25 31.17
CA THR A 133 -3.56 -27.94 32.23
C THR A 133 -2.26 -27.41 31.63
N PHE A 134 -1.80 -26.30 32.19
CA PHE A 134 -0.53 -25.63 31.87
C PHE A 134 0.58 -26.18 32.78
N TYR A 135 1.80 -26.35 32.26
CA TYR A 135 2.95 -26.85 33.00
C TYR A 135 4.25 -26.09 32.66
N ASP A 136 5.12 -25.93 33.65
CA ASP A 136 6.52 -25.52 33.48
C ASP A 136 7.38 -26.80 33.40
N GLY A 137 7.87 -27.10 32.20
CA GLY A 137 8.53 -28.36 31.83
C GLY A 137 7.57 -29.48 31.43
N ASP A 138 8.10 -30.51 30.75
CA ASP A 138 7.32 -31.63 30.20
C ASP A 138 6.57 -32.40 31.31
N PRO A 139 5.22 -32.47 31.29
CA PRO A 139 4.45 -33.23 32.27
C PRO A 139 4.78 -34.73 32.28
N GLY A 140 5.20 -35.31 31.14
CA GLY A 140 5.67 -36.70 31.06
C GLY A 140 7.00 -36.94 31.79
N ALA A 141 7.87 -35.93 31.84
CA ALA A 141 9.14 -35.95 32.58
C ALA A 141 9.02 -35.45 34.04
N GLY A 142 7.86 -34.93 34.45
CA GLY A 142 7.61 -34.42 35.80
C GLY A 142 7.59 -32.89 35.94
N GLY A 143 7.17 -32.18 34.88
CA GLY A 143 6.91 -30.74 34.87
C GLY A 143 5.93 -30.28 35.94
N THR A 144 6.02 -28.99 36.31
CA THR A 144 5.27 -28.41 37.44
C THR A 144 3.98 -27.74 36.94
N PRO A 145 2.78 -28.12 37.42
CA PRO A 145 1.54 -27.49 37.01
C PRO A 145 1.51 -25.99 37.34
N ILE A 146 1.15 -25.16 36.36
CA ILE A 146 0.94 -23.72 36.49
C ILE A 146 -0.54 -23.49 36.82
N GLY A 147 -0.80 -23.13 38.08
CA GLY A 147 -2.16 -22.89 38.57
C GLY A 147 -2.98 -24.17 38.76
N ALA A 148 -4.21 -24.16 38.26
CA ALA A 148 -5.14 -25.28 38.29
C ALA A 148 -5.69 -25.54 36.89
N SER A 149 -6.16 -26.76 36.62
CA SER A 149 -6.79 -27.13 35.36
C SER A 149 -7.99 -26.22 35.04
N GLN A 150 -8.10 -25.79 33.79
CA GLN A 150 -9.19 -24.95 33.28
C GLN A 150 -10.16 -25.84 32.50
N SER A 151 -11.46 -25.76 32.76
CA SER A 151 -12.46 -26.51 32.00
C SER A 151 -12.86 -25.74 30.74
N LEU A 152 -12.91 -26.41 29.58
CA LEU A 152 -13.40 -25.83 28.33
C LEU A 152 -14.94 -25.72 28.32
N ILE A 153 -15.47 -24.89 27.40
CA ILE A 153 -16.89 -24.83 27.07
C ILE A 153 -17.42 -26.24 26.79
N SER A 154 -18.48 -26.66 27.48
CA SER A 154 -19.05 -28.01 27.34
C SER A 154 -20.54 -27.96 27.00
N PRO A 155 -20.99 -28.53 25.86
CA PRO A 155 -20.23 -29.29 24.88
C PRO A 155 -19.30 -28.42 24.03
N PHE A 156 -18.05 -28.87 23.86
CA PHE A 156 -17.06 -28.23 22.98
C PHE A 156 -17.30 -28.74 21.56
N ARG A 157 -17.78 -27.86 20.67
CA ARG A 157 -18.32 -28.28 19.36
C ARG A 157 -17.20 -28.64 18.39
N ALA A 158 -17.49 -29.62 17.53
CA ALA A 158 -16.66 -30.00 16.39
C ALA A 158 -16.29 -28.79 15.50
N ALA A 159 -15.07 -28.75 14.99
CA ALA A 159 -14.47 -27.63 14.25
C ALA A 159 -14.61 -26.25 14.92
N THR A 160 -14.64 -26.16 16.25
CA THR A 160 -14.64 -24.87 16.98
C THR A 160 -13.45 -24.74 17.92
N VAL A 161 -13.18 -23.50 18.37
CA VAL A 161 -12.12 -23.17 19.33
C VAL A 161 -12.67 -22.61 20.63
N ASP A 162 -11.89 -22.74 21.70
CA ASP A 162 -12.12 -22.13 23.00
C ASP A 162 -10.79 -21.70 23.62
N THR A 163 -10.76 -20.62 24.40
CA THR A 163 -9.52 -20.01 24.89
C THR A 163 -9.51 -19.91 26.42
N VAL A 164 -8.49 -20.49 27.04
CA VAL A 164 -8.28 -20.50 28.49
C VAL A 164 -6.95 -19.85 28.86
N SER A 165 -6.86 -19.25 30.06
CA SER A 165 -5.67 -18.50 30.49
C SER A 165 -5.31 -18.73 31.96
N VAL A 166 -4.02 -18.60 32.28
CA VAL A 166 -3.48 -18.67 33.64
C VAL A 166 -2.37 -17.63 33.86
N VAL A 167 -2.21 -17.16 35.10
CA VAL A 167 -1.08 -16.28 35.48
C VAL A 167 0.12 -17.14 35.88
N TRP A 168 1.29 -16.84 35.30
CA TRP A 168 2.57 -17.47 35.61
C TRP A 168 3.54 -16.42 36.18
N GLU A 169 4.16 -16.75 37.32
CA GLU A 169 5.32 -16.03 37.87
C GLU A 169 6.57 -16.70 37.32
N VAL A 170 7.31 -16.00 36.44
CA VAL A 170 8.50 -16.55 35.77
C VAL A 170 9.56 -16.84 36.82
N PRO A 171 10.07 -18.08 36.94
CA PRO A 171 11.07 -18.41 37.95
C PRO A 171 12.32 -17.54 37.82
N ALA A 172 12.79 -16.96 38.93
CA ALA A 172 13.91 -16.01 38.96
C ALA A 172 15.32 -16.63 38.73
N GLY A 173 15.40 -17.69 37.91
CA GLY A 173 16.64 -18.31 37.45
C GLY A 173 16.89 -18.00 35.98
N ALA A 174 18.13 -17.70 35.61
CA ALA A 174 18.52 -17.45 34.23
C ALA A 174 18.67 -18.77 33.43
N ASN A 175 17.54 -19.44 33.14
CA ASN A 175 17.45 -20.61 32.29
C ASN A 175 16.24 -20.45 31.36
N SER A 176 16.25 -21.13 30.22
CA SER A 176 15.07 -21.25 29.37
C SER A 176 13.98 -22.10 30.04
N HIS A 177 12.73 -21.79 29.70
CA HIS A 177 11.54 -22.50 30.19
C HIS A 177 10.73 -23.03 29.01
N SER A 178 10.29 -24.28 29.08
CA SER A 178 9.38 -24.86 28.08
C SER A 178 8.01 -25.04 28.72
N LEU A 179 7.09 -24.15 28.35
CA LEU A 179 5.71 -24.15 28.80
C LEU A 179 4.93 -25.18 27.98
N TYR A 180 4.32 -26.15 28.65
CA TYR A 180 3.46 -27.14 28.01
C TYR A 180 2.00 -26.87 28.32
N VAL A 181 1.14 -27.08 27.33
CA VAL A 181 -0.31 -27.06 27.47
C VAL A 181 -0.84 -28.42 27.03
N VAL A 182 -1.50 -29.12 27.95
CA VAL A 182 -2.10 -30.44 27.68
C VAL A 182 -3.62 -30.34 27.79
N VAL A 183 -4.28 -30.79 26.74
CA VAL A 183 -5.74 -30.94 26.60
C VAL A 183 -6.11 -32.38 26.98
N ASP A 184 -7.24 -32.54 27.68
CA ASP A 184 -7.63 -33.76 28.40
C ASP A 184 -6.45 -34.55 29.02
N PRO A 185 -5.71 -33.94 29.98
CA PRO A 185 -4.51 -34.53 30.60
C PRO A 185 -4.78 -35.78 31.46
N VAL A 186 -5.99 -36.35 31.39
CA VAL A 186 -6.42 -37.56 32.09
C VAL A 186 -6.94 -38.68 31.18
N ASP A 187 -6.95 -38.51 29.84
CA ASP A 187 -7.38 -39.54 28.86
C ASP A 187 -8.80 -40.07 29.20
N ALA A 188 -9.76 -39.14 29.20
CA ALA A 188 -11.17 -39.37 29.55
C ALA A 188 -12.12 -39.30 28.33
N ILE A 189 -11.70 -38.60 27.27
CA ILE A 189 -12.37 -38.46 25.99
C ILE A 189 -11.56 -39.27 24.97
N THR A 190 -12.21 -40.20 24.26
CA THR A 190 -11.52 -41.03 23.25
C THR A 190 -11.60 -40.38 21.88
N GLU A 191 -10.45 -40.22 21.23
CA GLU A 191 -10.28 -39.37 20.06
C GLU A 191 -9.72 -40.15 18.85
N THR A 192 -9.70 -39.51 17.67
CA THR A 192 -9.15 -40.06 16.42
C THR A 192 -7.65 -39.89 16.32
N ASN A 193 -7.11 -38.86 16.98
CA ASN A 193 -5.70 -38.61 17.17
C ASN A 193 -5.49 -38.11 18.61
N GLU A 194 -4.64 -38.80 19.36
CA GLU A 194 -4.28 -38.43 20.75
C GLU A 194 -2.93 -37.67 20.79
N ALA A 195 -2.26 -37.52 19.64
CA ALA A 195 -0.88 -37.03 19.56
C ALA A 195 -0.76 -35.50 19.44
N ASN A 196 -1.88 -34.80 19.25
CA ASN A 196 -2.04 -33.36 19.11
C ASN A 196 -2.68 -32.69 20.35
N ASN A 197 -2.94 -33.46 21.42
CA ASN A 197 -3.44 -32.96 22.69
C ASN A 197 -2.37 -32.30 23.59
N GLN A 198 -1.15 -32.09 23.09
CA GLN A 198 -0.06 -31.45 23.82
C GLN A 198 0.75 -30.52 22.91
N ALA A 199 0.76 -29.23 23.26
CA ALA A 199 1.59 -28.19 22.65
C ALA A 199 2.68 -27.70 23.61
N MET A 200 3.73 -27.09 23.07
CA MET A 200 4.89 -26.57 23.80
C MET A 200 5.35 -25.23 23.23
N LEU A 201 5.43 -24.21 24.09
CA LEU A 201 6.12 -22.95 23.77
C LEU A 201 7.38 -22.81 24.65
N SER A 202 8.54 -22.56 24.02
CA SER A 202 9.76 -22.24 24.76
C SER A 202 9.94 -20.72 24.89
N VAL A 203 10.25 -20.26 26.09
CA VAL A 203 10.26 -18.86 26.50
C VAL A 203 11.45 -18.57 27.42
N VAL A 204 11.73 -17.29 27.67
CA VAL A 204 12.94 -16.83 28.39
C VAL A 204 14.21 -17.24 27.61
N LEU A 205 14.34 -16.76 26.36
CA LEU A 205 15.38 -17.19 25.42
C LEU A 205 16.27 -16.01 24.94
N PRO A 206 17.48 -16.29 24.43
CA PRO A 206 18.26 -15.39 23.57
C PRO A 206 17.55 -15.10 22.23
N ASP A 207 18.11 -14.18 21.43
CA ASP A 207 17.59 -13.79 20.10
C ASP A 207 18.73 -13.22 19.21
N LEU A 208 19.36 -14.04 18.37
CA LEU A 208 20.66 -13.77 17.73
C LEU A 208 20.61 -13.12 16.34
N THR A 209 19.78 -12.07 16.18
CA THR A 209 19.75 -11.23 14.98
C THR A 209 21.12 -11.01 14.31
N VAL A 210 21.22 -11.32 13.01
CA VAL A 210 22.36 -10.88 12.20
C VAL A 210 22.19 -9.40 11.90
N ALA A 211 22.76 -8.60 12.79
CA ALA A 211 22.47 -7.19 12.90
C ALA A 211 23.19 -6.30 11.84
N TRP A 212 24.08 -6.87 11.03
CA TRP A 212 24.45 -6.44 9.66
C TRP A 212 25.42 -7.44 9.02
N ALA A 213 25.55 -7.41 7.69
CA ALA A 213 26.62 -8.10 6.96
C ALA A 213 27.15 -7.24 5.79
N HIS A 214 28.41 -7.46 5.38
CA HIS A 214 28.98 -6.85 4.17
C HIS A 214 30.12 -7.70 3.55
N SER A 215 30.43 -7.42 2.28
CA SER A 215 31.54 -8.02 1.54
C SER A 215 32.62 -6.99 1.18
N LEU A 216 33.85 -7.45 0.91
CA LEU A 216 34.99 -6.67 0.42
C LEU A 216 35.87 -7.55 -0.48
N HIS A 217 36.13 -7.17 -1.73
CA HIS A 217 36.89 -8.00 -2.68
C HIS A 217 38.24 -7.41 -3.09
N THR A 218 39.07 -8.27 -3.71
CA THR A 218 40.36 -7.99 -4.34
C THR A 218 40.52 -8.91 -5.56
N THR A 219 41.49 -8.66 -6.44
CA THR A 219 41.76 -9.42 -7.69
C THR A 219 42.20 -10.89 -7.53
N GLY A 220 41.86 -11.53 -6.41
CA GLY A 220 42.09 -12.95 -6.13
C GLY A 220 41.49 -13.48 -4.83
N ALA A 221 40.76 -12.65 -4.05
CA ALA A 221 40.16 -13.04 -2.78
C ALA A 221 39.01 -12.11 -2.38
N LEU A 222 38.04 -12.66 -1.62
CA LEU A 222 36.81 -12.00 -1.17
C LEU A 222 36.65 -12.22 0.33
N THR A 223 36.42 -11.16 1.10
CA THR A 223 36.19 -11.23 2.56
C THR A 223 34.78 -10.81 2.90
N LEU A 224 34.11 -11.58 3.75
CA LEU A 224 32.76 -11.35 4.26
C LEU A 224 32.84 -11.10 5.77
N THR A 225 32.04 -10.17 6.28
CA THR A 225 31.94 -9.85 7.72
C THR A 225 30.47 -9.70 8.11
N ALA A 226 30.13 -10.13 9.32
CA ALA A 226 28.82 -9.89 9.92
C ALA A 226 28.95 -9.50 11.40
N ALA A 227 27.94 -8.81 11.93
CA ALA A 227 27.76 -8.59 13.37
C ALA A 227 26.51 -9.30 13.86
N ILE A 228 26.64 -10.02 14.97
CA ILE A 228 25.54 -10.69 15.66
C ILE A 228 25.19 -9.89 16.91
N SER A 229 23.92 -9.58 17.10
CA SER A 229 23.37 -8.98 18.32
C SER A 229 22.47 -9.99 19.03
N ASN A 230 22.48 -10.02 20.36
CA ASN A 230 21.53 -10.79 21.15
C ASN A 230 20.44 -9.86 21.72
N GLY A 231 19.23 -9.91 21.15
CA GLY A 231 18.06 -9.14 21.60
C GLY A 231 17.28 -9.77 22.76
N GLY A 232 17.49 -11.06 23.04
CA GLY A 232 16.69 -11.83 24.00
C GLY A 232 17.06 -11.60 25.47
N THR A 233 16.27 -12.19 26.37
CA THR A 233 16.40 -12.00 27.83
C THR A 233 17.54 -12.77 28.48
N LEU A 234 18.04 -13.83 27.83
CA LEU A 234 19.19 -14.62 28.28
C LEU A 234 20.42 -14.41 27.40
N ALA A 235 21.59 -14.77 27.94
CA ALA A 235 22.83 -14.82 27.18
C ALA A 235 22.87 -16.06 26.26
N ALA A 236 23.07 -15.87 24.96
CA ALA A 236 23.37 -16.96 24.05
C ALA A 236 24.73 -17.58 24.43
N THR A 237 24.75 -18.90 24.66
CA THR A 237 25.93 -19.60 25.17
C THR A 237 26.87 -19.98 24.02
N GLY A 238 28.17 -19.72 24.19
CA GLY A 238 29.18 -20.06 23.18
C GLY A 238 29.69 -21.51 23.29
N PRO A 239 30.20 -22.11 22.20
CA PRO A 239 30.42 -21.50 20.89
C PRO A 239 29.33 -21.81 19.86
N PHE A 240 28.92 -20.79 19.10
CA PHE A 240 27.99 -20.91 17.97
C PHE A 240 28.63 -20.43 16.66
N ASN A 241 28.03 -20.79 15.52
CA ASN A 241 28.64 -20.59 14.18
C ASN A 241 27.92 -19.53 13.36
N VAL A 242 28.65 -18.56 12.82
CA VAL A 242 28.14 -17.66 11.78
C VAL A 242 28.53 -18.21 10.41
N ALA A 243 27.57 -18.76 9.67
CA ALA A 243 27.80 -19.21 8.31
C ALA A 243 27.63 -18.06 7.31
N PHE A 244 28.37 -18.16 6.20
CA PHE A 244 28.26 -17.27 5.06
C PHE A 244 27.94 -18.12 3.82
N ARG A 245 26.77 -17.91 3.20
CA ARG A 245 26.27 -18.73 2.07
C ARG A 245 25.88 -17.89 0.87
N ALA A 246 26.07 -18.43 -0.33
CA ALA A 246 25.75 -17.78 -1.61
C ALA A 246 24.29 -17.97 -2.04
N ARG A 247 23.67 -16.93 -2.63
CA ARG A 247 22.26 -16.84 -3.07
C ARG A 247 21.18 -17.01 -1.99
N ASP A 248 21.27 -18.03 -1.16
CA ASP A 248 20.20 -18.52 -0.26
C ASP A 248 20.77 -18.90 1.13
N PRO A 249 20.06 -18.64 2.24
CA PRO A 249 20.59 -18.88 3.59
C PRO A 249 20.57 -20.35 4.02
N SER A 250 19.81 -21.22 3.35
CA SER A 250 19.60 -22.62 3.75
C SER A 250 20.34 -23.61 2.85
N SER A 251 20.14 -23.47 1.54
CA SER A 251 20.60 -24.34 0.47
C SER A 251 21.85 -23.79 -0.25
N GLY A 252 22.12 -22.50 -0.08
CA GLY A 252 23.20 -21.80 -0.75
C GLY A 252 24.60 -22.34 -0.45
N THR A 253 25.48 -22.30 -1.46
CA THR A 253 26.89 -22.75 -1.35
C THR A 253 27.56 -22.09 -0.16
N LEU A 254 28.08 -22.89 0.77
CA LEU A 254 28.80 -22.40 1.94
C LEU A 254 30.13 -21.77 1.52
N LEU A 255 30.19 -20.45 1.55
CA LEU A 255 31.39 -19.66 1.28
C LEU A 255 32.37 -19.71 2.46
N GLY A 256 31.86 -19.89 3.68
CA GLY A 256 32.63 -20.33 4.84
C GLY A 256 31.89 -20.09 6.15
N THR A 257 32.61 -20.23 7.27
CA THR A 257 32.04 -20.14 8.61
C THR A 257 33.03 -19.48 9.56
N ALA A 258 32.54 -18.58 10.41
CA ALA A 258 33.28 -18.03 11.55
C ALA A 258 32.63 -18.48 12.87
N VAL A 259 33.38 -18.50 13.97
CA VAL A 259 32.92 -19.01 15.27
C VAL A 259 32.84 -17.88 16.28
N VAL A 260 31.67 -17.68 16.91
CA VAL A 260 31.53 -16.86 18.11
C VAL A 260 31.94 -17.73 19.30
N GLY A 261 33.17 -17.53 19.79
CA GLY A 261 33.83 -18.43 20.75
C GLY A 261 33.52 -18.19 22.24
N SER A 262 32.55 -17.34 22.57
CA SER A 262 32.22 -16.91 23.93
C SER A 262 30.78 -16.45 24.03
N ASP A 263 30.18 -16.62 25.21
CA ASP A 263 28.78 -16.24 25.49
C ASP A 263 28.48 -14.78 25.11
N LEU A 264 27.37 -14.56 24.41
CA LEU A 264 26.88 -13.24 24.02
C LEU A 264 25.75 -12.84 24.96
N ALA A 265 26.06 -11.96 25.92
CA ALA A 265 25.09 -11.47 26.89
C ALA A 265 23.84 -10.83 26.24
N ALA A 266 22.71 -10.85 26.93
CA ALA A 266 21.50 -10.09 26.54
C ALA A 266 21.86 -8.60 26.29
N GLY A 267 21.40 -8.05 25.17
CA GLY A 267 21.78 -6.72 24.67
C GLY A 267 23.23 -6.60 24.15
N GLY A 268 23.96 -7.70 24.04
CA GLY A 268 25.35 -7.74 23.59
C GLY A 268 25.51 -7.89 22.07
N ARG A 269 26.64 -7.43 21.52
CA ARG A 269 26.96 -7.51 20.08
C ARG A 269 28.41 -7.92 19.83
N ILE A 270 28.66 -8.72 18.79
CA ILE A 270 30.00 -9.17 18.38
C ILE A 270 30.12 -9.26 16.84
N SER A 271 31.30 -9.01 16.28
CA SER A 271 31.57 -9.11 14.83
C SER A 271 32.54 -10.23 14.48
N VAL A 272 32.31 -10.89 13.34
CA VAL A 272 33.11 -12.03 12.84
C VAL A 272 33.26 -11.98 11.31
N SER A 273 34.34 -12.58 10.78
CA SER A 273 34.69 -12.50 9.35
C SER A 273 35.24 -13.82 8.77
N VAL A 274 35.10 -13.99 7.44
CA VAL A 274 35.61 -15.11 6.64
C VAL A 274 36.28 -14.58 5.37
N THR A 275 37.42 -15.13 4.97
CA THR A 275 38.08 -14.81 3.68
C THR A 275 38.10 -16.02 2.74
N ILE A 276 37.43 -15.86 1.60
CA ILE A 276 37.34 -16.81 0.48
C ILE A 276 38.53 -16.60 -0.44
N SER A 277 39.20 -17.69 -0.82
CA SER A 277 40.37 -17.69 -1.71
C SER A 277 40.35 -18.78 -2.78
N ASP A 278 39.23 -19.50 -2.89
CA ASP A 278 38.91 -20.40 -4.02
C ASP A 278 37.71 -19.82 -4.76
N LEU A 279 37.97 -19.08 -5.84
CA LEU A 279 36.95 -18.36 -6.59
C LEU A 279 36.09 -19.29 -7.47
N ALA A 280 36.45 -20.57 -7.62
CA ALA A 280 35.58 -21.55 -8.30
C ALA A 280 34.27 -21.78 -7.54
N LEU A 281 34.25 -21.52 -6.22
CA LEU A 281 33.03 -21.50 -5.39
C LEU A 281 32.07 -20.35 -5.74
N LEU A 282 32.52 -19.37 -6.52
CA LEU A 282 31.74 -18.16 -6.86
C LEU A 282 31.03 -18.22 -8.22
N ALA A 283 31.40 -19.16 -9.10
CA ALA A 283 30.84 -19.26 -10.45
C ALA A 283 29.31 -19.40 -10.45
N ASP A 284 28.76 -20.17 -9.51
CA ASP A 284 27.32 -20.34 -9.30
C ASP A 284 26.77 -19.51 -8.12
N ALA A 285 27.53 -18.57 -7.55
CA ALA A 285 27.18 -17.92 -6.28
C ALA A 285 26.25 -16.69 -6.39
N GLY A 286 26.07 -16.12 -7.58
CA GLY A 286 25.14 -15.01 -7.82
C GLY A 286 25.53 -13.68 -7.16
N ASN A 287 24.57 -12.78 -7.03
CA ASN A 287 24.79 -11.38 -6.63
C ASN A 287 24.64 -11.09 -5.13
N ARG A 288 24.19 -12.05 -4.31
CA ARG A 288 23.98 -11.90 -2.85
C ARG A 288 24.58 -13.06 -2.06
N PHE A 289 25.00 -12.76 -0.84
CA PHE A 289 25.33 -13.76 0.17
C PHE A 289 24.52 -13.49 1.44
N TRP A 290 24.27 -14.54 2.21
CA TRP A 290 23.62 -14.50 3.50
C TRP A 290 24.66 -14.76 4.58
N ALA A 291 24.68 -13.92 5.60
CA ALA A 291 25.20 -14.29 6.90
C ALA A 291 24.05 -14.88 7.72
N ILE A 292 24.33 -15.99 8.40
CA ILE A 292 23.38 -16.72 9.24
C ILE A 292 24.01 -16.82 10.62
N ALA A 293 23.42 -16.17 11.62
CA ALA A 293 23.74 -16.39 13.03
C ALA A 293 23.31 -17.79 13.43
N ASP A 294 24.02 -18.34 14.41
CA ASP A 294 24.02 -19.76 14.76
C ASP A 294 23.50 -20.75 13.70
N ALA A 295 24.20 -20.81 12.57
CA ALA A 295 23.86 -21.65 11.41
C ALA A 295 24.03 -23.17 11.64
N GLY A 296 23.99 -23.61 12.90
CA GLY A 296 23.93 -25.00 13.34
C GLY A 296 22.76 -25.30 14.28
N GLU A 297 21.89 -24.33 14.60
CA GLU A 297 20.71 -24.49 15.48
C GLU A 297 21.11 -25.10 16.85
N VAL A 298 22.09 -24.46 17.52
CA VAL A 298 22.78 -24.91 18.75
C VAL A 298 22.33 -24.11 19.98
N VAL A 299 22.06 -22.82 19.80
CA VAL A 299 21.29 -21.95 20.67
C VAL A 299 19.80 -22.17 20.33
N ILE A 300 18.92 -21.98 21.31
CA ILE A 300 17.46 -22.04 21.12
C ILE A 300 16.92 -20.67 21.48
N GLU A 301 16.17 -20.05 20.57
CA GLU A 301 15.95 -18.60 20.56
C GLU A 301 14.48 -18.22 20.36
N THR A 302 14.12 -16.97 20.63
CA THR A 302 12.73 -16.53 20.45
C THR A 302 12.31 -16.33 19.00
N ASN A 303 13.25 -16.16 18.06
CA ASN A 303 12.91 -15.93 16.66
C ASN A 303 14.04 -16.37 15.71
N GLU A 304 14.17 -17.69 15.52
CA GLU A 304 15.13 -18.31 14.60
C GLU A 304 15.05 -17.75 13.16
N ALA A 305 13.91 -17.16 12.76
CA ALA A 305 13.76 -16.54 11.44
C ALA A 305 14.49 -15.19 11.29
N ASN A 306 14.83 -14.50 12.39
CA ASN A 306 15.61 -13.24 12.35
C ASN A 306 17.14 -13.45 12.34
N ASN A 307 17.58 -14.70 12.49
CA ASN A 307 18.99 -15.12 12.49
C ASN A 307 19.64 -15.09 11.09
N THR A 308 19.00 -14.51 10.07
CA THR A 308 19.56 -14.40 8.71
C THR A 308 19.53 -12.96 8.20
N HIS A 309 20.62 -12.53 7.56
CA HIS A 309 20.71 -11.21 6.91
C HIS A 309 21.58 -11.31 5.67
N TYR A 310 21.09 -10.77 4.56
CA TYR A 310 21.82 -10.79 3.29
C TYR A 310 22.55 -9.48 3.03
N ALA A 311 23.64 -9.58 2.26
CA ALA A 311 24.31 -8.44 1.66
C ALA A 311 24.79 -8.80 0.25
N ASN A 312 25.15 -7.80 -0.53
CA ASN A 312 25.57 -8.02 -1.91
C ASN A 312 26.94 -8.72 -1.96
N LEU A 313 27.02 -9.74 -2.81
CA LEU A 313 28.20 -10.58 -3.03
C LEU A 313 29.06 -10.04 -4.18
N ASN A 314 28.40 -9.45 -5.19
CA ASN A 314 29.03 -8.88 -6.40
C ASN A 314 30.10 -9.80 -7.02
N ALA A 315 29.90 -11.12 -6.96
CA ALA A 315 30.61 -12.08 -7.77
C ALA A 315 30.07 -12.10 -9.22
N LEU A 316 29.54 -10.95 -9.66
CA LEU A 316 29.32 -10.71 -11.06
C LEU A 316 30.68 -10.49 -11.69
N PRO A 317 30.89 -11.20 -12.77
CA PRO A 317 32.38 -10.85 -13.88
C PRO A 317 32.65 -9.35 -14.28
N ASP A 318 33.90 -8.89 -14.41
CA ASP A 318 34.26 -7.52 -14.89
C ASP A 318 35.18 -7.54 -16.15
N LEU A 319 34.65 -7.30 -17.36
CA LEU A 319 35.34 -6.91 -18.56
C LEU A 319 35.59 -5.45 -18.18
N THR A 320 36.84 -5.15 -17.83
CA THR A 320 37.34 -3.82 -17.48
C THR A 320 37.91 -3.21 -18.72
N LEU A 321 37.62 -1.98 -19.08
CA LEU A 321 38.23 -1.46 -20.30
C LEU A 321 38.62 0.02 -19.92
N THR A 322 39.92 0.36 -20.05
CA THR A 322 40.61 1.64 -19.71
C THR A 322 41.34 2.14 -20.96
N PRO A 323 41.51 3.41 -21.33
CA PRO A 323 41.57 4.04 -23.38
C PRO A 323 42.44 3.45 -24.45
N ALA A 324 43.69 3.81 -24.39
CA ALA A 324 44.62 3.69 -25.46
C ALA A 324 45.20 2.28 -25.76
N ASP A 325 44.46 1.17 -25.73
CA ASP A 325 44.78 -0.07 -26.49
C ASP A 325 44.47 0.23 -27.99
N ILE A 326 44.96 1.29 -28.61
CA ILE A 326 45.07 1.28 -30.09
C ILE A 326 46.50 1.55 -30.55
N GLN A 327 47.01 0.84 -31.55
CA GLN A 327 48.20 1.30 -32.27
C GLN A 327 47.75 1.81 -33.61
N LEU A 328 47.63 3.14 -33.68
CA LEU A 328 47.48 3.85 -34.94
C LEU A 328 48.84 3.82 -35.62
N GLY A 329 49.05 2.78 -36.42
CA GLY A 329 50.24 2.57 -37.23
C GLY A 329 49.91 2.80 -38.71
N ASN A 330 50.41 1.90 -39.55
CA ASN A 330 49.94 1.79 -40.94
C ASN A 330 48.59 1.02 -41.04
N SER A 331 48.08 0.54 -39.91
CA SER A 331 46.86 -0.27 -39.67
C SER A 331 46.36 -0.01 -38.22
N ILE A 332 45.21 -0.59 -37.84
CA ILE A 332 44.49 -0.44 -36.54
C ILE A 332 43.98 -1.85 -36.09
N THR A 333 43.94 -2.21 -34.79
CA THR A 333 44.07 -3.63 -34.29
C THR A 333 43.31 -3.88 -32.92
N VAL A 334 42.75 -5.09 -32.56
CA VAL A 334 41.57 -5.27 -31.59
C VAL A 334 41.43 -6.43 -30.48
N THR A 335 41.69 -6.19 -29.13
CA THR A 335 42.03 -6.89 -27.75
C THR A 335 40.91 -7.35 -26.85
N ILE A 336 40.21 -6.40 -26.18
CA ILE A 336 39.16 -6.61 -25.16
C ILE A 336 39.76 -6.99 -23.75
N HIS A 337 39.29 -6.59 -22.52
CA HIS A 337 40.01 -6.80 -21.18
C HIS A 337 39.23 -7.40 -19.90
N ASN A 338 39.08 -8.72 -19.68
CA ASN A 338 38.33 -9.38 -18.56
C ASN A 338 39.17 -9.54 -17.29
N ALA A 339 38.85 -8.75 -16.27
CA ALA A 339 39.31 -8.83 -14.88
C ALA A 339 38.35 -9.58 -13.91
N GLY A 340 37.19 -10.08 -14.37
CA GLY A 340 36.30 -11.08 -13.73
C GLY A 340 36.62 -12.57 -14.06
N VAL A 341 35.60 -13.45 -14.31
CA VAL A 341 35.70 -14.96 -14.21
C VAL A 341 35.30 -15.98 -15.37
N LEU A 342 34.84 -15.65 -16.61
CA LEU A 342 34.55 -16.62 -17.74
C LEU A 342 34.77 -16.10 -19.25
N THR A 343 33.88 -16.34 -20.26
CA THR A 343 34.12 -16.67 -21.71
C THR A 343 32.81 -16.52 -22.70
N ALA A 344 32.72 -16.01 -23.99
CA ALA A 344 31.58 -16.05 -25.07
C ALA A 344 31.99 -15.90 -26.63
N THR A 345 31.31 -16.43 -27.71
CA THR A 345 31.64 -16.26 -29.22
C THR A 345 30.53 -16.23 -30.36
N ASP A 346 30.70 -15.38 -31.41
CA ASP A 346 30.02 -15.28 -32.74
C ASP A 346 28.89 -14.20 -33.12
N ALA A 347 28.92 -12.89 -32.73
CA ALA A 347 28.17 -11.74 -33.39
C ALA A 347 28.69 -10.24 -33.21
N ILE A 348 28.66 -9.37 -34.26
CA ILE A 348 29.05 -7.91 -34.50
C ILE A 348 30.56 -7.37 -34.28
N LEU A 349 30.99 -6.17 -34.82
CA LEU A 349 32.10 -5.22 -34.37
C LEU A 349 31.79 -3.78 -34.83
N SER A 350 32.28 -2.70 -34.19
CA SER A 350 32.14 -1.29 -34.63
C SER A 350 33.46 -0.47 -34.67
N VAL A 351 33.49 0.62 -35.47
CA VAL A 351 34.52 1.69 -35.44
C VAL A 351 33.92 2.96 -36.02
N ARG A 352 34.01 4.12 -35.35
CA ARG A 352 33.53 5.42 -35.88
C ARG A 352 34.54 6.57 -35.72
N GLN A 353 34.34 7.65 -36.46
CA GLN A 353 35.23 8.82 -36.55
C GLN A 353 34.64 10.09 -35.94
N ASP A 354 35.46 10.79 -35.17
CA ASP A 354 35.30 12.08 -34.48
C ASP A 354 34.11 12.20 -33.47
N SER A 355 33.04 11.41 -33.61
CA SER A 355 31.98 11.19 -32.61
C SER A 355 31.39 9.78 -32.70
N SER A 356 30.68 9.34 -31.66
CA SER A 356 29.88 8.08 -31.65
C SER A 356 28.80 8.04 -32.73
N SER A 357 28.26 9.20 -33.11
CA SER A 357 27.33 9.38 -34.23
C SER A 357 28.03 9.57 -35.59
N GLY A 358 29.36 9.51 -35.62
CA GLY A 358 30.19 9.83 -36.78
C GLY A 358 30.34 8.70 -37.80
N GLY A 359 31.26 8.94 -38.76
CA GLY A 359 31.45 8.06 -39.91
C GLY A 359 32.01 6.68 -39.53
N LEU A 360 31.29 5.62 -39.88
CA LEU A 360 31.69 4.22 -39.65
C LEU A 360 32.95 3.85 -40.46
N VAL A 361 33.83 3.05 -39.87
CA VAL A 361 35.13 2.62 -40.45
C VAL A 361 35.22 1.10 -40.64
N TYR A 362 34.70 0.27 -39.73
CA TYR A 362 34.85 -1.21 -39.77
C TYR A 362 33.82 -2.00 -38.92
N SER A 363 33.68 -3.34 -39.15
CA SER A 363 32.83 -4.35 -38.45
C SER A 363 33.35 -5.83 -38.71
N GLY A 364 33.37 -6.84 -37.77
CA GLY A 364 34.21 -8.12 -37.83
C GLY A 364 34.01 -9.30 -36.79
N ALA A 365 34.86 -10.42 -36.73
CA ALA A 365 34.71 -11.81 -36.10
C ALA A 365 35.91 -12.75 -35.58
N LEU A 366 35.69 -13.89 -34.79
CA LEU A 366 36.59 -14.53 -33.71
C LEU A 366 36.88 -16.10 -33.50
N GLY A 367 37.06 -16.67 -32.24
CA GLY A 367 37.87 -17.88 -31.78
C GLY A 367 37.62 -18.61 -30.36
N ASP A 368 38.55 -18.71 -29.34
CA ASP A 368 38.49 -19.63 -28.12
C ASP A 368 39.26 -19.38 -26.71
N LEU A 369 38.77 -18.65 -25.65
CA LEU A 369 39.49 -18.12 -24.39
C LEU A 369 38.61 -17.70 -23.12
N GLY A 370 39.05 -17.72 -21.81
CA GLY A 370 38.29 -17.32 -20.52
C GLY A 370 38.83 -16.22 -19.50
N PRO A 371 38.72 -16.33 -18.14
CA PRO A 371 39.00 -15.19 -17.24
C PRO A 371 40.45 -14.73 -17.15
N GLY A 372 40.71 -13.51 -17.59
CA GLY A 372 42.06 -12.99 -17.81
C GLY A 372 42.83 -13.57 -19.03
N ILE A 373 42.19 -14.20 -20.03
CA ILE A 373 42.82 -15.09 -21.09
C ILE A 373 42.99 -14.43 -22.51
N SER A 374 43.46 -15.03 -23.66
CA SER A 374 44.12 -14.31 -24.83
C SER A 374 44.14 -14.77 -26.37
N LYS A 375 43.86 -13.91 -27.42
CA LYS A 375 43.89 -14.15 -28.95
C LYS A 375 44.46 -13.05 -29.96
N THR A 376 43.93 -12.82 -31.22
CA THR A 376 44.51 -11.99 -32.38
C THR A 376 43.60 -11.61 -33.62
N VAL A 377 43.39 -10.29 -34.01
CA VAL A 377 42.76 -9.71 -35.28
C VAL A 377 43.11 -8.19 -35.63
N ASP A 378 43.00 -7.70 -36.90
CA ASP A 378 43.41 -6.34 -37.43
C ASP A 378 42.58 -5.72 -38.64
N PHE A 379 42.68 -4.39 -38.94
CA PHE A 379 42.23 -3.70 -40.21
C PHE A 379 43.05 -2.42 -40.63
N ASN A 380 42.72 -1.75 -41.76
CA ASN A 380 43.48 -0.60 -42.33
C ASN A 380 42.67 0.72 -42.48
N TYR A 381 43.29 1.88 -42.26
CA TYR A 381 42.72 3.22 -42.49
C TYR A 381 43.79 4.25 -42.95
N ALA A 382 43.39 5.35 -43.60
CA ALA A 382 44.32 6.28 -44.27
C ALA A 382 43.85 7.75 -44.39
N GLY A 383 42.99 8.24 -43.48
CA GLY A 383 42.55 9.63 -43.42
C GLY A 383 43.10 10.40 -42.22
N ASP A 384 43.06 11.74 -42.27
CA ASP A 384 43.36 12.60 -41.12
C ASP A 384 42.10 12.73 -40.24
N CYS A 385 42.07 12.03 -39.10
CA CYS A 385 40.97 12.03 -38.12
C CYS A 385 41.53 12.35 -36.72
N ASN A 386 40.77 13.07 -35.89
CA ASN A 386 41.25 13.53 -34.58
C ASN A 386 40.95 12.53 -33.48
N THR A 387 39.73 11.98 -33.49
CA THR A 387 39.33 10.95 -32.55
C THR A 387 38.64 9.75 -33.20
N PHE A 388 38.95 8.55 -32.72
CA PHE A 388 38.15 7.36 -33.02
C PHE A 388 37.20 7.11 -31.83
N TRP A 389 35.92 6.91 -32.15
CA TRP A 389 34.82 6.68 -31.21
C TRP A 389 34.18 5.32 -31.47
N VAL A 390 34.25 4.44 -30.48
CA VAL A 390 34.31 3.02 -30.76
C VAL A 390 33.67 2.32 -29.53
N LYS A 391 32.33 2.11 -29.59
CA LYS A 391 31.50 1.36 -28.62
C LYS A 391 31.21 -0.01 -29.21
N ALA A 392 31.38 -1.04 -28.40
CA ALA A 392 30.71 -2.29 -28.69
C ALA A 392 30.30 -3.04 -27.45
N ASP A 393 29.21 -3.78 -27.51
CA ASP A 393 28.32 -3.97 -28.66
C ASP A 393 27.59 -2.67 -29.09
N PRO A 394 27.70 -2.25 -30.36
CA PRO A 394 27.11 -0.98 -30.79
C PRO A 394 25.58 -1.02 -30.77
N ASP A 395 25.02 -2.23 -30.77
CA ASP A 395 23.61 -2.54 -30.68
C ASP A 395 23.25 -3.16 -29.31
N ASP A 396 24.23 -3.24 -28.39
CA ASP A 396 24.17 -3.76 -27.03
C ASP A 396 23.74 -5.27 -27.04
N THR A 397 24.59 -6.35 -26.96
CA THR A 397 24.08 -7.75 -27.18
C THR A 397 24.44 -9.07 -26.34
N VAL A 398 24.88 -9.18 -25.05
CA VAL A 398 24.33 -10.17 -24.02
C VAL A 398 24.14 -9.63 -22.54
N ALA A 399 24.90 -9.94 -21.46
CA ALA A 399 24.78 -9.31 -20.12
C ALA A 399 26.09 -9.24 -19.31
N GLU A 400 26.19 -8.44 -18.22
CA GLU A 400 27.50 -7.85 -17.85
C GLU A 400 27.63 -6.81 -16.65
N SER A 401 28.28 -6.92 -15.47
CA SER A 401 28.07 -5.98 -14.30
C SER A 401 27.86 -4.44 -14.45
N ASP A 402 28.69 -3.62 -15.13
CA ASP A 402 28.57 -2.12 -15.12
C ASP A 402 28.83 -1.41 -16.48
N GLU A 403 27.78 -0.86 -17.13
CA GLU A 403 27.76 -0.30 -18.51
C GLU A 403 28.76 0.85 -18.70
N SER A 404 29.24 1.47 -17.63
CA SER A 404 29.92 2.76 -17.71
C SER A 404 31.33 2.71 -18.29
N ASN A 405 31.94 1.53 -18.44
CA ASN A 405 33.05 1.37 -19.37
C ASN A 405 32.53 0.75 -20.68
N ASN A 406 31.69 1.48 -21.45
CA ASN A 406 31.22 1.01 -22.79
C ASN A 406 31.30 1.78 -24.13
N LEU A 407 31.76 3.03 -24.20
CA LEU A 407 32.01 3.72 -25.46
C LEU A 407 33.40 4.37 -25.59
N ALA A 408 34.38 3.58 -26.04
CA ALA A 408 35.79 3.95 -26.02
C ALA A 408 36.14 5.08 -26.98
N VAL A 409 36.83 6.08 -26.42
CA VAL A 409 37.23 7.29 -27.16
C VAL A 409 38.73 7.49 -27.13
N ARG A 410 39.33 7.70 -28.31
CA ARG A 410 40.73 8.13 -28.38
C ARG A 410 40.93 9.39 -29.16
N VAL A 411 41.84 10.20 -28.64
CA VAL A 411 42.78 10.99 -29.44
C VAL A 411 43.95 10.10 -29.89
N ASN A 412 44.52 10.34 -31.07
CA ASN A 412 45.54 9.48 -31.71
C ASN A 412 46.76 9.11 -30.81
N CYS A 413 47.07 7.81 -30.65
CA CYS A 413 47.99 7.26 -29.61
C CYS A 413 48.54 5.81 -29.98
N PRO A 414 49.50 5.15 -29.25
CA PRO A 414 50.40 4.12 -29.86
C PRO A 414 50.41 2.58 -29.54
N GLN A 415 49.59 1.93 -28.69
CA GLN A 415 49.64 0.45 -28.45
C GLN A 415 48.26 -0.23 -28.58
N SER A 416 48.05 -1.34 -29.33
CA SER A 416 46.70 -1.82 -29.74
C SER A 416 46.11 -3.04 -29.08
N LEU A 417 44.79 -3.10 -29.24
CA LEU A 417 43.90 -4.18 -28.86
C LEU A 417 44.34 -5.49 -29.76
N ILE A 418 44.28 -6.83 -29.41
CA ILE A 418 44.09 -8.07 -30.29
C ILE A 418 42.96 -9.26 -30.21
N SER A 419 42.10 -9.69 -29.20
CA SER A 419 40.62 -10.18 -29.33
C SER A 419 39.94 -11.21 -28.30
N VAL A 420 38.56 -11.41 -28.33
CA VAL A 420 37.59 -12.07 -27.35
C VAL A 420 36.82 -13.41 -27.66
N ASP A 421 36.55 -14.35 -26.70
CA ASP A 421 35.99 -15.74 -26.96
C ASP A 421 35.29 -16.61 -25.78
N ILE A 422 34.81 -17.91 -25.97
CA ILE A 422 33.57 -18.71 -25.48
C ILE A 422 33.39 -19.75 -24.28
N ASP A 423 32.39 -19.57 -23.35
CA ASP A 423 31.78 -20.54 -22.35
C ASP A 423 30.44 -20.08 -21.65
N GLY A 424 29.48 -21.00 -21.44
CA GLY A 424 28.16 -20.72 -20.81
C GLY A 424 27.11 -21.84 -21.01
N PRO A 425 25.98 -21.87 -20.26
CA PRO A 425 25.02 -22.98 -20.24
C PRO A 425 24.07 -23.04 -21.46
N THR A 426 23.67 -24.25 -21.87
CA THR A 426 22.89 -24.48 -23.11
C THR A 426 21.48 -25.07 -22.92
N SER A 427 21.05 -25.35 -21.68
CA SER A 427 19.66 -25.71 -21.36
C SER A 427 19.25 -25.24 -19.96
N GLY A 428 18.00 -24.82 -19.79
CA GLY A 428 17.50 -24.24 -18.54
C GLY A 428 15.97 -24.23 -18.39
N VAL A 429 15.49 -23.40 -17.47
CA VAL A 429 14.08 -23.20 -17.13
C VAL A 429 13.72 -21.72 -16.95
N THR A 430 12.43 -21.37 -17.00
CA THR A 430 12.00 -19.97 -17.04
C THR A 430 12.28 -19.19 -15.75
N ASN A 431 12.40 -17.86 -15.86
CA ASN A 431 12.72 -16.91 -14.78
C ASN A 431 13.96 -17.28 -13.94
N THR A 432 14.85 -18.11 -14.48
CA THR A 432 16.11 -18.51 -13.84
C THR A 432 17.27 -17.75 -14.48
N PRO A 433 18.08 -16.99 -13.72
CA PRO A 433 19.22 -16.27 -14.25
C PRO A 433 20.44 -17.19 -14.52
N TYR A 434 20.93 -17.17 -15.76
CA TYR A 434 22.07 -17.91 -16.29
C TYR A 434 23.22 -16.98 -16.66
N ASN A 435 24.46 -17.39 -16.38
CA ASN A 435 25.66 -16.58 -16.61
C ASN A 435 26.49 -17.04 -17.83
N PHE A 436 27.05 -16.08 -18.56
CA PHE A 436 27.79 -16.10 -19.84
C PHE A 436 28.87 -15.02 -19.78
N THR A 437 30.03 -15.09 -20.46
CA THR A 437 31.18 -14.23 -20.08
C THR A 437 32.21 -13.89 -21.22
N ALA A 438 33.48 -13.46 -21.02
CA ALA A 438 34.42 -13.14 -22.13
C ALA A 438 35.94 -13.04 -21.76
N ALA A 439 36.87 -12.91 -22.73
CA ALA A 439 38.34 -12.98 -22.54
C ALA A 439 39.23 -12.26 -23.62
N ILE A 440 40.57 -12.10 -23.44
CA ILE A 440 41.26 -10.78 -23.58
C ILE A 440 42.83 -10.61 -23.79
N VAL A 441 43.37 -10.13 -24.94
CA VAL A 441 44.84 -9.81 -25.07
C VAL A 441 45.28 -8.78 -26.12
N PRO A 442 46.41 -8.03 -25.92
CA PRO A 442 47.19 -7.91 -24.68
C PRO A 442 46.50 -7.11 -23.59
N ALA A 443 46.45 -7.73 -22.40
CA ALA A 443 45.99 -7.21 -21.12
C ALA A 443 46.87 -6.06 -20.55
N GLY A 444 47.17 -5.04 -21.35
CA GLY A 444 48.02 -3.93 -20.94
C GLY A 444 48.51 -3.00 -22.05
N ALA A 445 47.72 -2.78 -23.11
CA ALA A 445 47.77 -1.48 -23.75
C ALA A 445 46.83 -0.50 -22.98
N THR A 446 46.61 0.73 -23.46
CA THR A 446 46.61 1.94 -22.59
C THR A 446 45.19 2.53 -22.27
N GLU A 447 45.04 3.75 -21.73
CA GLU A 447 43.89 4.39 -20.98
C GLU A 447 42.69 5.23 -21.84
N PRO A 448 40.31 5.22 -21.95
CA PRO A 448 39.11 4.21 -21.64
C PRO A 448 38.73 3.21 -22.81
N ILE A 449 39.00 1.91 -22.62
CA ILE A 449 38.65 0.77 -23.50
C ILE A 449 37.20 0.38 -23.07
N GLU A 450 36.18 -0.08 -23.85
CA GLU A 450 34.73 -0.10 -23.41
C GLU A 450 33.63 -1.16 -24.06
N TYR A 451 32.72 -1.91 -23.31
CA TYR A 451 31.80 -3.13 -23.63
C TYR A 451 30.22 -3.12 -23.59
N THR A 452 29.42 -3.89 -24.36
CA THR A 452 27.92 -3.72 -24.27
C THR A 452 27.00 -4.88 -24.63
N TRP A 453 25.85 -5.03 -23.95
CA TRP A 453 25.23 -6.35 -23.84
C TRP A 453 23.64 -6.36 -23.59
N THR A 454 22.82 -6.96 -24.51
CA THR A 454 21.31 -7.26 -24.57
C THR A 454 20.92 -8.56 -25.39
N PRO A 455 19.68 -9.04 -25.66
CA PRO A 455 18.35 -8.53 -25.32
C PRO A 455 18.29 -8.19 -23.85
N THR A 456 17.73 -7.02 -23.51
CA THR A 456 18.35 -6.21 -22.45
C THR A 456 18.26 -6.92 -21.12
N PRO A 457 19.40 -7.13 -20.45
CA PRO A 457 19.52 -8.25 -19.55
C PRO A 457 19.13 -7.89 -18.11
N ASP A 458 19.00 -8.93 -17.29
CA ASP A 458 18.48 -8.79 -15.93
C ASP A 458 19.48 -8.12 -14.98
N SER A 459 20.75 -8.53 -15.04
CA SER A 459 21.75 -7.93 -14.17
C SER A 459 23.15 -8.00 -14.71
N GLY A 460 23.79 -6.83 -14.60
CA GLY A 460 24.87 -6.48 -15.47
C GLY A 460 24.40 -6.18 -16.90
N ALA A 461 24.71 -4.99 -17.38
CA ALA A 461 25.14 -4.73 -18.77
C ALA A 461 26.46 -3.89 -18.67
N GLY A 462 27.50 -4.02 -19.54
CA GLY A 462 28.83 -3.37 -19.43
C GLY A 462 30.16 -4.05 -19.02
N GLN A 463 30.20 -5.19 -18.29
CA GLN A 463 31.39 -6.02 -17.94
C GLN A 463 31.10 -7.57 -17.75
N PRO A 464 31.81 -8.60 -18.28
CA PRO A 464 31.32 -9.67 -19.19
C PRO A 464 30.20 -10.59 -18.67
N VAL A 465 29.88 -10.58 -17.38
CA VAL A 465 29.75 -11.77 -16.47
C VAL A 465 28.32 -12.35 -16.50
N ALA A 466 27.52 -11.84 -17.43
CA ALA A 466 26.11 -12.05 -17.78
C ALA A 466 25.14 -12.58 -16.75
N THR A 467 23.94 -12.03 -16.73
CA THR A 467 22.82 -12.62 -16.01
C THR A 467 21.59 -12.61 -16.90
N TYR A 468 21.10 -13.79 -17.26
CA TYR A 468 19.97 -13.96 -18.18
C TYR A 468 18.90 -14.92 -17.69
N SER A 469 17.68 -14.43 -17.58
CA SER A 469 16.49 -15.24 -17.51
C SER A 469 15.60 -15.01 -18.74
N TRP A 470 14.69 -15.94 -18.95
CA TRP A 470 13.64 -15.82 -19.96
C TRP A 470 12.32 -16.25 -19.33
N ASP A 471 11.28 -15.44 -19.52
CA ASP A 471 9.89 -15.72 -19.11
C ASP A 471 9.22 -16.82 -19.95
N SER A 472 9.74 -17.03 -21.15
CA SER A 472 9.09 -17.72 -22.24
C SER A 472 9.82 -19.01 -22.66
N LEU A 473 9.03 -20.06 -22.87
CA LEU A 473 9.49 -21.40 -23.22
C LEU A 473 9.96 -21.46 -24.68
N GLY A 474 11.17 -21.96 -24.92
CA GLY A 474 11.74 -21.98 -26.27
C GLY A 474 13.26 -22.09 -26.31
N MET A 475 13.85 -21.79 -27.46
CA MET A 475 15.30 -21.73 -27.64
C MET A 475 15.71 -20.28 -27.92
N HIS A 476 16.57 -19.74 -27.06
CA HIS A 476 16.98 -18.33 -27.06
C HIS A 476 18.46 -18.19 -27.47
N THR A 477 18.83 -17.00 -27.94
CA THR A 477 20.15 -16.65 -28.51
C THR A 477 20.61 -15.31 -27.94
N ILE A 478 21.91 -15.17 -27.70
CA ILE A 478 22.52 -14.07 -26.95
C ILE A 478 23.89 -13.79 -27.57
N THR A 479 24.21 -12.54 -27.93
CA THR A 479 24.72 -12.13 -29.27
C THR A 479 25.85 -11.05 -29.29
N VAL A 480 26.67 -10.97 -28.24
CA VAL A 480 27.56 -9.84 -27.81
C VAL A 480 28.71 -9.43 -28.74
N THR A 481 29.11 -8.15 -28.63
CA THR A 481 30.35 -7.57 -29.15
C THR A 481 31.04 -6.56 -28.17
N VAL A 482 32.31 -6.15 -28.40
CA VAL A 482 33.17 -5.51 -27.37
C VAL A 482 34.35 -4.60 -27.87
N GLU A 483 34.47 -3.32 -27.53
CA GLU A 483 35.31 -2.36 -28.29
C GLU A 483 36.35 -1.59 -27.50
N ASN A 484 37.47 -1.22 -28.11
CA ASN A 484 38.05 0.05 -27.72
C ASN A 484 38.20 0.98 -28.89
N CYS A 485 38.74 2.16 -28.59
CA CYS A 485 38.97 3.36 -29.37
C CYS A 485 39.69 3.23 -30.74
N GLY A 486 39.54 2.08 -31.40
CA GLY A 486 39.82 1.74 -32.79
C GLY A 486 39.35 0.33 -33.24
N GLY A 487 38.61 -0.48 -32.46
CA GLY A 487 37.77 -1.62 -32.93
C GLY A 487 37.45 -2.73 -31.91
N SER A 488 36.85 -3.86 -32.35
CA SER A 488 36.17 -4.90 -31.53
C SER A 488 36.31 -6.37 -32.04
N ASN A 489 35.29 -7.28 -32.03
CA ASN A 489 34.91 -8.37 -32.98
C ASN A 489 33.73 -9.26 -32.41
N VAL A 490 33.18 -10.19 -33.23
CA VAL A 490 31.90 -10.97 -33.10
C VAL A 490 31.86 -12.03 -31.95
N THR A 491 30.95 -11.97 -30.91
CA THR A 491 31.03 -12.84 -29.68
C THR A 491 29.80 -13.61 -28.98
N MET A 492 28.70 -14.10 -29.62
CA MET A 492 27.47 -14.89 -29.13
C MET A 492 27.46 -16.27 -28.31
N GLN A 493 26.25 -16.86 -28.04
CA GLN A 493 25.84 -18.28 -27.68
C GLN A 493 24.29 -18.59 -27.80
N THR A 494 23.81 -19.83 -27.49
CA THR A 494 22.37 -20.26 -27.46
C THR A 494 22.00 -21.19 -26.29
N ILE A 495 20.74 -21.15 -25.82
CA ILE A 495 20.20 -21.94 -24.69
C ILE A 495 18.72 -22.37 -24.90
N THR A 496 18.33 -23.56 -24.45
CA THR A 496 16.94 -24.08 -24.53
C THR A 496 16.24 -24.08 -23.17
N ILE A 497 15.15 -23.31 -23.03
CA ILE A 497 14.38 -23.08 -21.81
C ILE A 497 13.07 -23.90 -21.80
N SER A 498 12.79 -24.55 -20.66
CA SER A 498 11.66 -25.47 -20.45
C SER A 498 10.96 -25.24 -19.10
N ALA A 499 9.77 -25.80 -18.87
CA ALA A 499 8.94 -25.43 -17.72
C ALA A 499 9.27 -26.24 -16.44
N PRO A 500 9.51 -25.58 -15.28
CA PRO A 500 9.53 -26.23 -13.98
C PRO A 500 8.09 -26.30 -13.40
N GLN A 501 7.76 -27.37 -12.68
CA GLN A 501 6.41 -27.53 -12.11
C GLN A 501 6.29 -26.91 -10.71
N TYR A 502 5.58 -25.79 -10.60
CA TYR A 502 4.82 -25.44 -9.40
C TYR A 502 3.45 -24.85 -9.77
N ARG A 503 2.44 -25.11 -8.93
CA ARG A 503 1.10 -24.53 -9.07
C ARG A 503 1.05 -23.23 -8.26
N ILE A 504 0.79 -22.11 -8.91
CA ILE A 504 0.14 -20.98 -8.23
C ILE A 504 -1.36 -21.30 -8.21
N TYR A 505 -1.98 -21.17 -7.04
CA TYR A 505 -3.42 -20.99 -6.93
C TYR A 505 -3.65 -19.61 -6.31
N LEU A 506 -4.42 -18.75 -6.99
CA LEU A 506 -5.11 -17.68 -6.30
C LEU A 506 -6.13 -18.32 -5.34
N PRO A 507 -6.44 -17.70 -4.20
CA PRO A 507 -7.69 -17.93 -3.52
C PRO A 507 -8.87 -17.38 -4.35
N VAL A 508 -9.18 -18.02 -5.47
CA VAL A 508 -10.55 -18.04 -6.00
C VAL A 508 -11.36 -18.91 -5.05
N VAL A 509 -11.80 -18.31 -3.94
CA VAL A 509 -12.57 -19.03 -2.93
C VAL A 509 -13.96 -19.29 -3.49
N LEU A 510 -14.25 -20.53 -3.89
CA LEU A 510 -15.64 -20.97 -4.10
C LEU A 510 -16.24 -21.24 -2.71
N ARG A 511 -16.68 -20.15 -2.09
CA ARG A 511 -17.17 -20.09 -0.70
C ARG A 511 -18.46 -20.89 -0.52
N ASN A 512 -18.38 -21.94 0.29
CA ASN A 512 -19.11 -21.86 1.55
C ASN A 512 -18.08 -21.29 2.54
N TYR A 513 -18.19 -20.03 2.98
CA TYR A 513 -19.19 -19.56 3.94
C TYR A 513 -19.30 -20.55 5.10
N GLU A 514 -18.50 -20.26 6.13
CA GLU A 514 -18.74 -20.70 7.50
C GLU A 514 -20.24 -20.61 7.78
N TYR A 515 -20.89 -21.74 7.99
CA TYR A 515 -22.28 -21.78 8.42
C TYR A 515 -22.35 -21.45 9.91
N VAL A 516 -22.08 -20.17 10.21
CA VAL A 516 -22.68 -19.49 11.36
C VAL A 516 -24.17 -19.76 11.26
N PRO A 517 -24.76 -20.60 12.13
CA PRO A 517 -26.15 -20.99 11.99
C PRO A 517 -26.98 -19.71 12.11
N PRO A 518 -27.72 -19.34 11.05
CA PRO A 518 -28.23 -17.98 10.90
C PRO A 518 -29.19 -17.68 12.05
N PRO A 519 -29.11 -16.49 12.65
CA PRO A 519 -29.77 -16.21 13.92
C PRO A 519 -31.29 -16.37 13.76
N VAL A 520 -31.84 -17.43 14.36
CA VAL A 520 -33.19 -17.95 14.09
C VAL A 520 -34.22 -16.82 14.13
N PRO A 521 -34.89 -16.50 13.01
CA PRO A 521 -35.78 -15.35 12.98
C PRO A 521 -36.98 -15.48 13.92
N ASP A 522 -37.29 -14.37 14.60
CA ASP A 522 -38.57 -14.19 15.28
C ASP A 522 -39.69 -13.92 14.26
N ARG A 523 -39.35 -13.35 13.09
CA ARG A 523 -40.26 -13.06 11.97
C ARG A 523 -39.63 -13.44 10.63
N TYR A 524 -40.41 -14.04 9.75
CA TYR A 524 -39.97 -14.57 8.45
C TYR A 524 -40.60 -13.79 7.30
N VAL A 525 -39.82 -13.40 6.27
CA VAL A 525 -40.31 -12.62 5.11
C VAL A 525 -39.88 -13.23 3.77
N LYS A 526 -40.83 -13.57 2.89
CA LYS A 526 -40.54 -14.07 1.54
C LYS A 526 -41.48 -13.54 0.47
N ARG A 527 -40.99 -13.42 -0.77
CA ARG A 527 -41.83 -13.04 -1.93
C ARG A 527 -42.98 -14.06 -2.05
N TYR A 528 -44.19 -13.55 -2.30
CA TYR A 528 -45.44 -14.32 -2.32
C TYR A 528 -45.83 -15.00 -0.98
N GLY A 529 -45.25 -14.55 0.14
CA GLY A 529 -45.71 -14.89 1.50
C GLY A 529 -47.09 -14.32 1.85
N SER A 530 -47.53 -14.57 3.08
CA SER A 530 -48.85 -14.19 3.57
C SER A 530 -49.00 -12.67 3.77
N ALA A 531 -50.20 -12.15 3.51
CA ALA A 531 -50.62 -10.80 3.90
C ALA A 531 -51.44 -10.79 5.21
N GLU A 532 -51.53 -11.94 5.89
CA GLU A 532 -52.25 -12.14 7.15
C GLU A 532 -51.44 -13.04 8.10
N GLY A 533 -51.30 -12.66 9.36
CA GLY A 533 -50.68 -13.47 10.42
C GLY A 533 -49.62 -12.71 11.20
N ASP A 534 -48.98 -13.39 12.15
CA ASP A 534 -47.86 -12.85 12.94
C ASP A 534 -46.48 -13.09 12.28
N CYS A 535 -46.43 -13.86 11.19
CA CYS A 535 -45.21 -14.24 10.46
C CYS A 535 -44.14 -14.95 11.30
N SER A 536 -44.55 -15.64 12.36
CA SER A 536 -43.69 -16.37 13.33
C SER A 536 -43.07 -17.68 12.82
N THR A 537 -43.35 -18.12 11.59
CA THR A 537 -42.78 -19.36 11.02
C THR A 537 -42.48 -19.24 9.52
N PRO A 538 -41.56 -20.06 8.95
CA PRO A 538 -41.30 -20.11 7.50
C PRO A 538 -42.53 -20.43 6.63
N ALA A 539 -43.53 -21.09 7.20
CA ALA A 539 -44.79 -21.44 6.55
C ALA A 539 -45.86 -20.34 6.64
N THR A 540 -45.76 -19.44 7.63
CA THR A 540 -46.60 -18.25 7.80
C THR A 540 -45.90 -16.94 7.39
N ALA A 541 -44.72 -17.05 6.78
CA ALA A 541 -43.84 -15.93 6.43
C ALA A 541 -44.56 -14.81 5.64
N CYS A 542 -44.25 -13.57 6.00
CA CYS A 542 -44.83 -12.33 5.47
C CYS A 542 -44.50 -12.11 3.99
N GLY A 543 -45.47 -11.57 3.24
CA GLY A 543 -45.34 -11.21 1.83
C GLY A 543 -44.65 -9.85 1.56
N SER A 544 -44.55 -8.98 2.56
CA SER A 544 -43.72 -7.76 2.52
C SER A 544 -42.85 -7.65 3.78
N ILE A 545 -41.68 -7.02 3.65
CA ILE A 545 -40.78 -6.74 4.78
C ILE A 545 -41.49 -5.83 5.78
N GLN A 546 -42.17 -4.81 5.27
CA GLN A 546 -42.89 -3.83 6.07
C GLN A 546 -44.00 -4.44 6.95
N TYR A 547 -44.75 -5.43 6.47
CA TYR A 547 -45.77 -6.10 7.28
C TYR A 547 -45.15 -6.92 8.43
N ALA A 548 -43.96 -7.50 8.24
CA ALA A 548 -43.24 -8.15 9.33
C ALA A 548 -42.72 -7.15 10.37
N VAL A 549 -42.28 -5.95 9.94
CA VAL A 549 -41.95 -4.87 10.88
C VAL A 549 -43.18 -4.48 11.71
N ASP A 550 -44.37 -4.41 11.12
CA ASP A 550 -45.61 -4.17 11.87
C ASP A 550 -45.88 -5.26 12.93
N GLN A 551 -45.63 -6.54 12.60
CA GLN A 551 -45.82 -7.67 13.52
C GLN A 551 -44.67 -7.88 14.52
N ALA A 552 -43.52 -7.23 14.35
CA ALA A 552 -42.37 -7.36 15.25
C ALA A 552 -42.57 -6.61 16.57
N ASN A 553 -41.96 -7.12 17.65
CA ASN A 553 -41.71 -6.36 18.88
C ASN A 553 -40.32 -5.70 18.81
N PRO A 554 -40.05 -4.68 19.63
CA PRO A 554 -38.68 -4.22 19.86
C PRO A 554 -37.80 -5.36 20.43
N GLY A 555 -36.68 -5.62 19.78
CA GLY A 555 -35.75 -6.72 20.06
C GLY A 555 -35.82 -7.87 19.05
N ASP A 556 -36.93 -8.03 18.32
CA ASP A 556 -37.12 -9.14 17.37
C ASP A 556 -36.14 -9.08 16.17
N LEU A 557 -35.72 -10.24 15.69
CA LEU A 557 -35.00 -10.39 14.41
C LEU A 557 -35.95 -10.79 13.27
N ILE A 558 -35.88 -10.06 12.17
CA ILE A 558 -36.62 -10.32 10.93
C ILE A 558 -35.67 -10.91 9.88
N GLY A 559 -35.87 -12.19 9.57
CA GLY A 559 -35.16 -12.90 8.52
C GLY A 559 -35.85 -12.69 7.17
N ILE A 560 -35.08 -12.22 6.18
CA ILE A 560 -35.61 -11.85 4.87
C ILE A 560 -34.97 -12.72 3.77
N ALA A 561 -35.81 -13.48 3.07
CA ALA A 561 -35.38 -14.38 2.00
C ALA A 561 -34.81 -13.63 0.79
N GLY A 562 -33.59 -14.00 0.40
CA GLY A 562 -32.97 -13.69 -0.87
C GLY A 562 -33.13 -14.84 -1.89
N TYR A 563 -32.62 -14.62 -3.10
CA TYR A 563 -32.86 -15.53 -4.23
C TYR A 563 -31.64 -15.60 -5.16
N GLU A 564 -31.30 -16.81 -5.61
CA GLU A 564 -30.13 -17.11 -6.46
C GLU A 564 -30.17 -16.33 -7.80
N ASP A 565 -31.35 -16.25 -8.42
CA ASP A 565 -31.58 -15.50 -9.68
C ASP A 565 -31.43 -13.97 -9.55
N SER A 566 -31.12 -13.44 -8.35
CA SER A 566 -30.92 -12.01 -8.10
C SER A 566 -29.55 -11.53 -8.60
N ILE A 567 -29.28 -11.73 -9.90
CA ILE A 567 -28.03 -11.35 -10.55
C ILE A 567 -27.99 -9.82 -10.73
N TYR A 568 -27.52 -9.13 -9.69
CA TYR A 568 -26.88 -7.83 -9.85
C TYR A 568 -25.56 -8.03 -10.62
N THR A 569 -25.45 -7.43 -11.81
CA THR A 569 -24.18 -7.30 -12.56
C THR A 569 -23.73 -5.85 -12.47
N PRO A 570 -22.43 -5.55 -12.22
CA PRO A 570 -21.93 -4.18 -12.23
C PRO A 570 -22.10 -3.48 -13.58
N ASP A 571 -21.90 -4.19 -14.68
CA ASP A 571 -21.57 -3.61 -16.00
C ASP A 571 -22.76 -3.18 -16.87
N ASN A 572 -23.98 -3.06 -16.32
CA ASN A 572 -25.17 -2.73 -17.11
C ASN A 572 -25.96 -1.49 -16.64
N PRO A 573 -25.49 -0.27 -16.99
CA PRO A 573 -26.23 0.97 -16.74
C PRO A 573 -27.46 1.16 -17.66
N TYR A 574 -27.70 0.31 -18.68
CA TYR A 574 -28.75 0.51 -19.68
C TYR A 574 -29.58 -0.75 -20.03
N GLY A 575 -30.00 -1.49 -19.00
CA GLY A 575 -31.26 -2.23 -19.00
C GLY A 575 -31.19 -3.75 -19.09
N LEU A 576 -32.00 -4.39 -18.24
CA LEU A 576 -32.43 -5.79 -18.38
C LEU A 576 -33.94 -5.82 -18.64
N THR A 577 -34.40 -6.75 -19.48
CA THR A 577 -35.79 -6.80 -19.98
C THR A 577 -36.72 -7.71 -19.17
N THR A 578 -36.33 -8.10 -17.95
CA THR A 578 -37.05 -9.03 -17.05
C THR A 578 -37.51 -8.33 -15.76
N PRO A 579 -38.81 -7.97 -15.64
CA PRO A 579 -39.30 -7.02 -14.63
C PRO A 579 -39.73 -7.67 -13.29
N THR A 580 -38.84 -8.35 -12.57
CA THR A 580 -39.24 -9.27 -11.46
C THR A 580 -38.54 -9.13 -10.10
N TYR A 581 -37.61 -8.20 -9.89
CA TYR A 581 -36.77 -8.14 -8.67
C TYR A 581 -37.08 -6.95 -7.76
N TYR A 582 -38.30 -6.88 -7.25
CA TYR A 582 -38.81 -5.72 -6.51
C TYR A 582 -39.59 -6.13 -5.26
N TRP A 583 -39.52 -5.32 -4.21
CA TRP A 583 -40.46 -5.39 -3.09
C TRP A 583 -41.57 -4.35 -3.26
N ALA A 584 -42.70 -4.56 -2.58
CA ALA A 584 -43.75 -3.55 -2.52
C ALA A 584 -43.29 -2.37 -1.67
N THR A 585 -43.23 -1.18 -2.27
CA THR A 585 -43.06 0.08 -1.54
C THR A 585 -44.37 0.46 -0.87
N GLU A 586 -44.33 0.79 0.43
CA GLU A 586 -45.49 1.30 1.16
C GLU A 586 -45.32 2.80 1.45
N SER A 587 -46.39 3.58 1.26
CA SER A 587 -46.45 4.97 1.69
C SER A 587 -46.98 5.05 3.13
N ARG A 588 -46.25 5.73 4.02
CA ARG A 588 -46.59 5.87 5.44
C ARG A 588 -46.51 7.33 5.85
N SER A 589 -47.33 7.73 6.84
CA SER A 589 -47.28 9.09 7.37
C SER A 589 -45.93 9.34 8.04
N SER A 590 -45.36 10.52 7.80
CA SER A 590 -44.03 10.88 8.30
C SER A 590 -44.02 11.12 9.82
N PRO A 591 -42.85 11.03 10.49
CA PRO A 591 -42.71 11.38 11.90
C PRO A 591 -43.18 12.81 12.22
N THR A 592 -43.55 13.05 13.48
CA THR A 592 -43.74 14.44 13.95
C THR A 592 -42.40 15.17 13.90
N GLY A 593 -42.38 16.38 13.34
CA GLY A 593 -41.15 17.15 13.15
C GLY A 593 -40.33 16.79 11.91
N TYR A 594 -40.83 15.89 11.05
CA TYR A 594 -40.14 15.53 9.82
C TYR A 594 -40.23 16.63 8.74
N ASP A 595 -39.07 17.02 8.21
CA ASP A 595 -38.90 18.03 7.16
C ASP A 595 -39.23 17.45 5.76
N GLY A 596 -40.51 17.29 5.46
CA GLY A 596 -40.96 16.75 4.17
C GLY A 596 -42.48 16.68 3.98
N PRO A 597 -42.98 15.82 3.07
CA PRO A 597 -44.41 15.60 2.86
C PRO A 597 -45.07 14.86 4.04
N ASP A 598 -46.39 15.02 4.18
CA ASP A 598 -47.23 14.32 5.18
C ASP A 598 -47.11 12.78 5.11
N ASN A 599 -46.71 12.23 3.97
CA ASN A 599 -46.49 10.80 3.78
C ASN A 599 -45.26 10.57 2.90
N ILE A 600 -44.43 9.60 3.30
CA ILE A 600 -43.20 9.19 2.63
C ILE A 600 -43.29 7.75 2.13
N SER A 601 -42.55 7.42 1.07
CA SER A 601 -42.57 6.08 0.45
C SER A 601 -41.20 5.39 0.48
N GLN A 602 -41.21 4.13 0.89
CA GLN A 602 -40.01 3.31 1.11
C GLN A 602 -40.30 1.81 0.93
N VAL A 603 -39.26 0.98 0.74
CA VAL A 603 -39.38 -0.49 0.83
C VAL A 603 -39.60 -0.95 2.28
N VAL A 604 -38.96 -0.29 3.25
CA VAL A 604 -39.22 -0.53 4.69
C VAL A 604 -39.04 0.75 5.53
N TYR A 605 -40.05 1.05 6.33
CA TYR A 605 -40.07 2.01 7.43
C TYR A 605 -39.93 1.24 8.74
N ILE A 606 -38.88 1.56 9.50
CA ILE A 606 -38.54 0.90 10.77
C ILE A 606 -38.93 1.84 11.92
N ASP A 607 -39.87 1.40 12.75
CA ASP A 607 -40.47 2.15 13.87
C ASP A 607 -40.11 1.58 15.26
N LYS A 608 -39.27 0.54 15.30
CA LYS A 608 -38.87 -0.23 16.48
C LYS A 608 -37.38 -0.58 16.41
N SER A 609 -36.71 -0.74 17.54
CA SER A 609 -35.36 -1.33 17.61
C SER A 609 -35.44 -2.81 17.22
N ILE A 610 -35.05 -3.18 16.00
CA ILE A 610 -35.11 -4.55 15.46
C ILE A 610 -33.88 -4.86 14.62
N THR A 611 -33.64 -6.13 14.32
CA THR A 611 -32.62 -6.55 13.34
C THR A 611 -33.28 -6.96 12.03
N LEU A 612 -32.87 -6.38 10.89
CA LEU A 612 -33.19 -6.88 9.56
C LEU A 612 -32.01 -7.68 9.02
N TYR A 613 -32.20 -8.98 8.79
CA TYR A 613 -31.14 -9.93 8.46
C TYR A 613 -31.40 -10.63 7.11
N GLY A 614 -30.52 -10.41 6.15
CA GLY A 614 -30.56 -11.05 4.83
C GLY A 614 -29.83 -12.39 4.77
N GLY A 615 -29.77 -12.98 3.56
CA GLY A 615 -29.00 -14.17 3.24
C GLY A 615 -29.73 -15.51 3.34
N TYR A 616 -31.01 -15.53 3.70
CA TYR A 616 -31.84 -16.76 3.79
C TYR A 616 -32.37 -17.20 2.43
N ASN A 617 -32.56 -18.51 2.22
CA ASN A 617 -33.37 -19.01 1.11
C ASN A 617 -34.89 -18.82 1.37
N SER A 618 -35.74 -19.19 0.41
CA SER A 618 -37.20 -19.01 0.52
C SER A 618 -37.90 -19.88 1.56
N ASP A 619 -37.26 -20.94 2.06
CA ASP A 619 -37.88 -21.87 3.02
C ASP A 619 -37.24 -21.82 4.41
N PHE A 620 -36.24 -20.95 4.57
CA PHE A 620 -35.52 -20.63 5.81
C PHE A 620 -34.82 -21.82 6.47
N ASP A 621 -34.47 -22.83 5.69
CA ASP A 621 -33.65 -23.96 6.09
C ASP A 621 -32.18 -23.83 5.62
N SER A 622 -31.85 -22.84 4.79
CA SER A 622 -30.49 -22.53 4.34
C SER A 622 -30.19 -21.03 4.40
N TRP A 623 -28.93 -20.68 4.68
CA TRP A 623 -28.41 -19.32 4.65
C TRP A 623 -27.01 -19.26 4.03
N ASN A 624 -26.81 -18.31 3.12
CA ASN A 624 -25.55 -17.95 2.48
C ASN A 624 -25.80 -16.61 1.75
N PRO A 625 -25.31 -15.47 2.24
CA PRO A 625 -25.66 -14.16 1.69
C PRO A 625 -24.97 -13.85 0.35
N GLY A 626 -23.95 -14.62 -0.04
CA GLY A 626 -23.38 -14.57 -1.38
C GLY A 626 -24.28 -15.22 -2.44
N VAL A 627 -25.05 -16.24 -2.05
CA VAL A 627 -25.97 -17.01 -2.90
C VAL A 627 -27.39 -16.45 -2.83
N TYR A 628 -28.00 -16.41 -1.65
CA TYR A 628 -29.35 -15.91 -1.42
C TYR A 628 -29.35 -14.41 -1.18
N LYS A 629 -29.06 -13.64 -2.25
CA LYS A 629 -28.93 -12.18 -2.18
C LYS A 629 -30.26 -11.53 -1.80
N THR A 630 -30.33 -10.98 -0.58
CA THR A 630 -31.51 -10.27 -0.07
C THR A 630 -31.53 -8.85 -0.61
N VAL A 631 -32.05 -8.71 -1.83
CA VAL A 631 -32.18 -7.42 -2.54
C VAL A 631 -33.42 -6.67 -2.08
N LEU A 632 -33.23 -5.51 -1.46
CA LEU A 632 -34.23 -4.48 -1.20
C LEU A 632 -34.11 -3.43 -2.30
N ARG A 633 -35.15 -3.31 -3.14
CA ARG A 633 -35.19 -2.43 -4.33
C ARG A 633 -36.62 -1.92 -4.58
N PRO A 634 -36.83 -0.59 -4.76
CA PRO A 634 -38.13 -0.01 -5.14
C PRO A 634 -38.63 -0.45 -6.51
N GLY A 635 -39.95 -0.45 -6.71
CA GLY A 635 -40.57 -0.97 -7.94
C GLY A 635 -40.55 -0.03 -9.15
N ILE A 636 -40.20 -0.56 -10.32
CA ILE A 636 -40.17 0.08 -11.67
C ILE A 636 -41.45 0.80 -12.16
N ASN A 637 -42.51 0.92 -11.35
CA ASN A 637 -43.75 1.60 -11.75
C ASN A 637 -43.68 3.14 -11.67
N GLY A 638 -42.47 3.71 -11.67
CA GLY A 638 -42.24 5.15 -11.83
C GLY A 638 -42.50 5.99 -10.59
N PHE A 639 -42.06 5.53 -9.42
CA PHE A 639 -42.15 6.28 -8.17
C PHE A 639 -40.79 6.40 -7.49
N GLU A 640 -40.44 7.65 -7.16
CA GLU A 640 -39.30 8.01 -6.33
C GLU A 640 -39.59 7.48 -4.91
N ALA A 641 -38.86 6.47 -4.45
CA ALA A 641 -39.00 5.90 -3.11
C ALA A 641 -37.64 5.43 -2.55
N ARG A 642 -37.47 5.61 -1.23
CA ARG A 642 -36.28 5.13 -0.51
C ARG A 642 -36.23 3.60 -0.43
N VAL A 643 -35.05 3.06 -0.13
CA VAL A 643 -34.97 1.66 0.30
C VAL A 643 -35.37 1.53 1.78
N VAL A 644 -34.63 2.17 2.69
CA VAL A 644 -34.81 2.06 4.15
C VAL A 644 -35.04 3.43 4.79
N PHE A 645 -36.08 3.53 5.61
CA PHE A 645 -36.33 4.67 6.50
C PHE A 645 -36.29 4.22 7.97
N ILE A 646 -35.49 4.89 8.79
CA ILE A 646 -35.35 4.65 10.24
C ILE A 646 -35.93 5.86 10.99
N ALA A 647 -36.90 5.59 11.86
CA ALA A 647 -37.52 6.59 12.71
C ALA A 647 -36.60 7.04 13.88
N PRO A 648 -36.92 8.15 14.57
CA PRO A 648 -36.22 8.59 15.79
C PRO A 648 -36.28 7.56 16.95
N HIS A 649 -35.33 7.67 17.88
CA HIS A 649 -35.34 7.01 19.21
C HIS A 649 -35.36 5.46 19.23
N ILE A 650 -34.99 4.82 18.12
CA ILE A 650 -34.85 3.36 18.02
C ILE A 650 -33.41 2.98 17.68
N ALA A 651 -33.00 1.77 18.03
CA ALA A 651 -31.67 1.25 17.74
C ALA A 651 -31.76 0.01 16.81
N PRO A 652 -31.95 0.21 15.49
CA PRO A 652 -32.04 -0.90 14.54
C PRO A 652 -30.66 -1.36 14.05
N THR A 653 -30.59 -2.64 13.65
CA THR A 653 -29.42 -3.24 12.99
C THR A 653 -29.81 -3.73 11.59
N LEU A 654 -28.99 -3.41 10.59
CA LEU A 654 -29.14 -3.85 9.20
C LEU A 654 -27.95 -4.75 8.81
N GLU A 655 -28.24 -5.98 8.38
CA GLU A 655 -27.22 -6.99 8.08
C GLU A 655 -27.49 -7.82 6.84
N TRP A 656 -26.43 -8.03 6.03
CA TRP A 656 -26.44 -8.88 4.83
C TRP A 656 -27.51 -8.49 3.79
N LEU A 657 -27.79 -7.20 3.69
CA LEU A 657 -28.77 -6.63 2.76
C LEU A 657 -28.08 -6.02 1.53
N TYR A 658 -28.71 -6.21 0.36
CA TYR A 658 -28.41 -5.43 -0.85
C TYR A 658 -29.42 -4.29 -0.94
N ILE A 659 -29.00 -3.08 -0.60
CA ILE A 659 -29.81 -1.87 -0.48
C ILE A 659 -29.54 -1.02 -1.72
N ILE A 660 -30.37 -1.17 -2.75
CA ILE A 660 -30.04 -0.68 -4.10
C ILE A 660 -31.17 0.07 -4.81
N GLU A 661 -30.76 1.00 -5.68
CA GLU A 661 -31.62 1.80 -6.56
C GLU A 661 -32.79 2.50 -5.83
N GLY A 662 -32.56 2.91 -4.58
CA GLY A 662 -33.41 3.89 -3.91
C GLY A 662 -33.29 5.27 -4.54
N ASP A 663 -34.38 6.03 -4.48
CA ASP A 663 -34.48 7.41 -4.93
C ASP A 663 -35.36 8.20 -3.95
N ALA A 664 -34.77 9.12 -3.18
CA ALA A 664 -35.52 9.92 -2.22
C ALA A 664 -36.18 11.17 -2.84
N SER A 665 -36.16 11.35 -4.17
CA SER A 665 -36.64 12.60 -4.80
C SER A 665 -38.08 12.93 -4.40
N GLY A 666 -38.31 14.15 -3.90
CA GLY A 666 -39.60 14.61 -3.39
C GLY A 666 -40.02 14.03 -2.03
N GLN A 667 -39.19 13.23 -1.36
CA GLN A 667 -39.47 12.65 -0.04
C GLN A 667 -38.99 13.54 1.12
N GLY A 668 -38.19 14.58 0.87
CA GLY A 668 -37.62 15.47 1.89
C GLY A 668 -36.63 14.76 2.83
N GLY A 669 -36.53 15.22 4.08
CA GLY A 669 -35.74 14.62 5.15
C GLY A 669 -34.45 15.36 5.51
N SER A 670 -34.07 16.40 4.76
CA SER A 670 -33.01 17.35 5.13
C SER A 670 -33.51 18.78 5.03
N TYR A 671 -32.99 19.67 5.87
CA TYR A 671 -33.23 21.10 5.74
C TYR A 671 -32.52 21.66 4.49
N ALA A 672 -33.17 22.57 3.76
CA ALA A 672 -32.58 23.20 2.58
C ALA A 672 -31.72 24.42 2.95
N TRP A 673 -30.42 24.39 2.63
CA TRP A 673 -29.50 25.46 3.04
C TRP A 673 -29.59 26.70 2.14
N GLY A 674 -30.52 27.61 2.45
CA GLY A 674 -30.60 28.95 1.88
C GLY A 674 -31.82 29.23 1.00
N GLU A 675 -32.61 28.20 0.67
CA GLU A 675 -33.87 28.33 -0.08
C GLU A 675 -35.08 27.88 0.76
N PRO A 676 -36.30 28.42 0.55
CA PRO A 676 -37.48 28.02 1.33
C PRO A 676 -38.00 26.64 0.93
N GLY A 677 -37.50 25.58 1.56
CA GLY A 677 -37.95 24.21 1.33
C GLY A 677 -37.22 23.17 2.17
N TYR A 678 -37.29 21.92 1.72
CA TYR A 678 -36.54 20.78 2.26
C TYR A 678 -35.72 20.15 1.12
N GLU A 679 -34.51 19.70 1.40
CA GLU A 679 -33.71 18.84 0.51
C GLU A 679 -34.11 17.38 0.74
N ASP A 680 -33.99 16.55 -0.31
CA ASP A 680 -34.21 15.11 -0.17
C ASP A 680 -33.02 14.46 0.56
N ALA A 681 -33.19 13.27 1.14
CA ALA A 681 -32.11 12.64 1.91
C ALA A 681 -32.21 11.11 1.99
N GLY A 682 -31.06 10.44 2.02
CA GLY A 682 -30.96 8.99 2.25
C GLY A 682 -31.69 8.17 1.20
N ASN A 683 -31.17 8.15 -0.03
CA ASN A 683 -31.81 7.42 -1.13
C ASN A 683 -31.82 5.91 -0.84
N GLY A 684 -30.66 5.37 -0.41
CA GLY A 684 -30.54 4.02 0.14
C GLY A 684 -31.11 3.94 1.56
N ILE A 685 -30.33 4.38 2.54
CA ILE A 685 -30.70 4.40 3.96
C ILE A 685 -30.89 5.85 4.41
N PHE A 686 -32.02 6.14 5.06
CA PHE A 686 -32.26 7.38 5.79
C PHE A 686 -32.46 7.09 7.28
N ALA A 687 -31.67 7.74 8.15
CA ALA A 687 -31.85 7.71 9.60
C ALA A 687 -31.78 9.12 10.21
N TRP A 688 -32.77 9.48 11.01
CA TRP A 688 -32.92 10.83 11.57
C TRP A 688 -33.56 10.80 12.97
N ALA A 689 -33.20 11.75 13.84
CA ALA A 689 -33.91 12.04 15.08
C ALA A 689 -34.32 13.51 15.21
N ASP A 690 -35.38 13.77 15.96
CA ASP A 690 -35.89 15.12 16.26
C ASP A 690 -35.14 15.83 17.41
N ASN A 691 -34.10 15.19 17.95
CA ASN A 691 -33.27 15.69 19.05
C ASN A 691 -31.79 15.36 18.82
N MET A 692 -30.93 16.38 18.85
CA MET A 692 -29.46 16.25 18.71
C MET A 692 -28.84 15.30 19.75
N ASP A 693 -29.38 15.25 20.97
CA ASP A 693 -28.89 14.37 22.05
C ASP A 693 -29.47 12.92 21.99
N ASP A 694 -29.96 12.42 20.85
CA ASP A 694 -30.49 11.04 20.76
C ASP A 694 -29.36 10.01 21.00
N PRO A 695 -29.43 9.16 22.04
CA PRO A 695 -28.37 8.21 22.37
C PRO A 695 -28.49 6.88 21.60
N THR A 696 -29.52 6.70 20.75
CA THR A 696 -29.78 5.42 20.10
C THR A 696 -28.94 5.24 18.83
N SER A 697 -28.08 4.24 18.84
CA SER A 697 -27.20 3.90 17.73
C SER A 697 -27.96 3.27 16.56
N VAL A 698 -27.62 3.64 15.33
CA VAL A 698 -27.92 2.83 14.14
C VAL A 698 -26.72 1.93 13.87
N THR A 699 -26.95 0.65 13.57
CA THR A 699 -25.87 -0.26 13.11
C THR A 699 -26.14 -0.72 11.68
N VAL A 700 -25.19 -0.48 10.78
CA VAL A 700 -25.22 -0.96 9.39
C VAL A 700 -23.94 -1.73 9.13
N ARG A 701 -24.04 -3.05 8.89
CA ARG A 701 -22.86 -3.89 8.66
C ARG A 701 -23.09 -5.00 7.65
N ASN A 702 -22.02 -5.44 6.99
CA ASN A 702 -22.03 -6.51 5.98
C ASN A 702 -23.05 -6.26 4.84
N CYS A 703 -23.36 -5.00 4.54
CA CYS A 703 -24.35 -4.62 3.53
C CYS A 703 -23.69 -4.10 2.25
N VAL A 704 -24.37 -4.28 1.11
CA VAL A 704 -24.01 -3.69 -0.18
C VAL A 704 -25.01 -2.58 -0.49
N ILE A 705 -24.53 -1.34 -0.47
CA ILE A 705 -25.35 -0.13 -0.60
C ILE A 705 -24.95 0.54 -1.92
N ALA A 706 -25.73 0.34 -2.98
CA ALA A 706 -25.27 0.66 -4.33
C ALA A 706 -26.33 1.25 -5.29
N ASN A 707 -25.86 2.11 -6.19
CA ASN A 707 -26.64 2.76 -7.25
C ASN A 707 -27.84 3.61 -6.76
N ASN A 708 -27.90 3.92 -5.46
CA ASN A 708 -28.97 4.76 -4.90
C ASN A 708 -28.77 6.21 -5.34
N THR A 709 -29.79 6.83 -5.93
CA THR A 709 -29.68 8.07 -6.71
C THR A 709 -30.87 8.99 -6.43
N GLY A 710 -30.64 10.24 -6.06
CA GLY A 710 -31.72 11.23 -5.88
C GLY A 710 -31.31 12.63 -6.34
N ASN A 711 -32.23 13.39 -6.94
CA ASN A 711 -31.92 14.54 -7.80
C ASN A 711 -31.58 15.85 -7.07
N VAL A 712 -32.03 16.05 -5.83
CA VAL A 712 -31.52 17.10 -4.92
C VAL A 712 -31.41 16.51 -3.51
N SER A 713 -30.52 15.52 -3.36
CA SER A 713 -30.47 14.66 -2.17
C SER A 713 -29.16 14.77 -1.37
N SER A 714 -29.21 14.54 -0.05
CA SER A 714 -28.00 14.33 0.78
C SER A 714 -27.87 12.87 1.23
N GLY A 715 -26.65 12.31 1.20
CA GLY A 715 -26.39 10.92 1.57
C GLY A 715 -26.96 9.93 0.54
N GLY A 716 -26.20 9.65 -0.51
CA GLY A 716 -26.69 8.83 -1.63
C GLY A 716 -26.93 7.39 -1.19
N GLY A 717 -25.90 6.72 -0.68
CA GLY A 717 -26.02 5.40 -0.07
C GLY A 717 -26.64 5.47 1.33
N VAL A 718 -26.07 6.30 2.20
CA VAL A 718 -26.45 6.43 3.62
C VAL A 718 -26.57 7.89 4.02
N TYR A 719 -27.67 8.26 4.69
CA TYR A 719 -27.85 9.55 5.37
C TYR A 719 -28.16 9.33 6.86
N VAL A 720 -27.45 10.06 7.71
CA VAL A 720 -27.52 10.00 9.17
C VAL A 720 -27.58 11.43 9.73
N ASN A 721 -28.61 11.77 10.53
CA ASN A 721 -28.71 13.08 11.18
C ASN A 721 -29.28 12.99 12.62
N ASN A 722 -28.61 13.61 13.61
CA ASN A 722 -28.95 13.49 15.04
C ASN A 722 -28.92 12.02 15.56
N ARG A 723 -27.92 11.21 15.19
CA ARG A 723 -27.85 9.76 15.52
C ARG A 723 -26.51 9.39 16.14
N ASN A 724 -26.33 9.75 17.40
CA ASN A 724 -25.07 9.54 18.11
C ASN A 724 -24.74 8.05 18.28
N ASN A 725 -23.44 7.73 18.34
CA ASN A 725 -22.93 6.35 18.44
C ASN A 725 -23.32 5.43 17.26
N THR A 726 -23.64 6.00 16.09
CA THR A 726 -23.91 5.21 14.87
C THR A 726 -22.67 4.44 14.42
N ILE A 727 -22.86 3.21 13.98
CA ILE A 727 -21.81 2.30 13.50
C ILE A 727 -22.09 1.93 12.04
N ILE A 728 -21.16 2.25 11.15
CA ILE A 728 -21.15 1.82 9.75
C ILE A 728 -19.86 1.02 9.56
N ALA A 729 -19.94 -0.32 9.50
CA ALA A 729 -18.76 -1.17 9.46
C ALA A 729 -18.85 -2.35 8.48
N ASN A 730 -17.76 -2.70 7.79
CA ASN A 730 -17.72 -3.81 6.82
C ASN A 730 -18.79 -3.72 5.70
N ASN A 731 -19.03 -2.54 5.13
CA ASN A 731 -19.97 -2.35 4.02
C ASN A 731 -19.26 -1.98 2.72
N THR A 732 -19.83 -2.40 1.58
CA THR A 732 -19.47 -1.85 0.26
C THR A 732 -20.50 -0.79 -0.13
N VAL A 733 -20.09 0.48 -0.14
CA VAL A 733 -20.92 1.64 -0.50
C VAL A 733 -20.43 2.19 -1.84
N ARG A 734 -21.15 1.93 -2.93
CA ARG A 734 -20.64 2.26 -4.28
C ARG A 734 -21.63 2.72 -5.35
N GLY A 735 -21.15 3.56 -6.27
CA GLY A 735 -21.93 4.07 -7.40
C GLY A 735 -23.18 4.86 -6.99
N ASN A 736 -23.27 5.29 -5.73
CA ASN A 736 -24.39 6.07 -5.23
C ASN A 736 -24.22 7.54 -5.62
N ARG A 737 -25.34 8.26 -5.77
CA ARG A 737 -25.36 9.61 -6.35
C ARG A 737 -26.26 10.56 -5.56
N ALA A 738 -25.68 11.68 -5.13
CA ALA A 738 -26.34 12.69 -4.32
C ALA A 738 -25.87 14.12 -4.68
N TYR A 739 -26.56 15.13 -4.16
CA TYR A 739 -26.10 16.52 -4.18
C TYR A 739 -24.96 16.74 -3.16
N ARG A 740 -24.99 16.04 -2.02
CA ARG A 740 -23.92 16.04 -0.99
C ARG A 740 -23.70 14.64 -0.42
N GLY A 741 -22.46 14.24 -0.16
CA GLY A 741 -22.14 12.94 0.42
C GLY A 741 -22.62 11.80 -0.47
N GLY A 742 -21.98 11.62 -1.63
CA GLY A 742 -22.39 10.65 -2.64
C GLY A 742 -22.57 9.24 -2.07
N GLY A 743 -21.59 8.75 -1.29
CA GLY A 743 -21.67 7.49 -0.58
C GLY A 743 -22.39 7.61 0.77
N ILE A 744 -21.77 8.31 1.71
CA ILE A 744 -22.21 8.45 3.10
C ILE A 744 -22.31 9.94 3.47
N ALA A 745 -23.38 10.34 4.15
CA ALA A 745 -23.51 11.65 4.80
C ALA A 745 -23.91 11.49 6.28
N ILE A 746 -23.12 12.09 7.17
CA ILE A 746 -23.31 12.08 8.63
C ILE A 746 -23.34 13.54 9.11
N LEU A 747 -24.49 13.99 9.60
CA LEU A 747 -24.73 15.36 10.06
C LEU A 747 -25.10 15.34 11.54
N ASP A 748 -24.65 16.32 12.33
CA ASP A 748 -25.12 16.57 13.71
C ASP A 748 -25.12 15.30 14.58
N SER A 749 -24.08 14.46 14.47
CA SER A 749 -24.04 13.12 15.08
C SER A 749 -22.66 12.79 15.66
N ASP A 750 -22.62 12.61 16.98
CA ASP A 750 -21.39 12.45 17.77
C ASP A 750 -21.02 10.98 17.98
N ASN A 751 -19.73 10.72 18.22
CA ASN A 751 -19.14 9.40 18.50
C ASN A 751 -19.44 8.35 17.41
N VAL A 752 -19.63 8.79 16.16
CA VAL A 752 -19.91 7.90 15.02
C VAL A 752 -18.64 7.16 14.61
N LEU A 753 -18.75 5.84 14.46
CA LEU A 753 -17.70 4.96 13.95
C LEU A 753 -18.00 4.56 12.51
N VAL A 754 -17.07 4.88 11.62
CA VAL A 754 -17.04 4.40 10.24
C VAL A 754 -15.77 3.59 10.09
N SER A 755 -15.86 2.25 10.05
CA SER A 755 -14.68 1.39 10.00
C SER A 755 -14.74 0.32 8.92
N ASP A 756 -13.58 -0.02 8.33
CA ASP A 756 -13.44 -1.22 7.49
C ASP A 756 -14.41 -1.25 6.27
N ASN A 757 -14.89 -0.08 5.82
CA ASN A 757 -15.79 0.02 4.68
C ASN A 757 -15.02 0.25 3.38
N GLU A 758 -15.59 -0.26 2.30
CA GLU A 758 -15.17 -0.01 0.92
C GLU A 758 -16.11 1.05 0.32
N VAL A 759 -15.62 2.27 0.12
CA VAL A 759 -16.41 3.41 -0.37
C VAL A 759 -15.87 3.86 -1.72
N LEU A 760 -16.51 3.44 -2.82
CA LEU A 760 -15.97 3.62 -4.17
C LEU A 760 -16.97 4.16 -5.20
N GLU A 761 -16.46 4.87 -6.20
CA GLU A 761 -17.22 5.33 -7.39
C GLU A 761 -18.46 6.20 -7.07
N ASN A 762 -18.60 6.73 -5.85
CA ASN A 762 -19.76 7.53 -5.46
C ASN A 762 -19.61 8.98 -5.95
N ILE A 763 -20.74 9.61 -6.31
CA ILE A 763 -20.75 10.92 -6.99
C ILE A 763 -21.61 11.95 -6.24
N ALA A 764 -20.96 12.99 -5.74
CA ALA A 764 -21.61 14.26 -5.41
C ALA A 764 -21.53 15.21 -6.61
N TYR A 765 -22.69 15.50 -7.23
CA TYR A 765 -22.78 16.46 -8.35
C TYR A 765 -23.15 17.87 -7.88
N GLY A 766 -23.64 18.00 -6.65
CA GLY A 766 -23.52 19.23 -5.88
C GLY A 766 -22.13 19.36 -5.27
N GLN A 767 -21.98 20.19 -4.24
CA GLN A 767 -20.66 20.72 -3.89
C GLN A 767 -19.82 19.81 -2.98
N GLN A 768 -20.43 19.14 -1.99
CA GLN A 768 -19.71 18.47 -0.90
C GLN A 768 -19.59 16.94 -1.07
N ALA A 769 -18.35 16.44 -0.99
CA ALA A 769 -17.86 15.06 -0.88
C ALA A 769 -18.52 13.94 -1.71
N GLY A 770 -17.70 13.30 -2.55
CA GLY A 770 -18.09 12.11 -3.33
C GLY A 770 -18.27 10.89 -2.44
N GLY A 771 -17.26 10.56 -1.62
CA GLY A 771 -17.28 9.40 -0.73
C GLY A 771 -18.05 9.65 0.57
N ILE A 772 -17.43 10.32 1.54
CA ILE A 772 -17.94 10.50 2.91
C ILE A 772 -18.01 11.99 3.26
N TYR A 773 -19.21 12.47 3.64
CA TYR A 773 -19.45 13.80 4.19
C TYR A 773 -19.73 13.71 5.70
N LEU A 774 -18.98 14.44 6.53
CA LEU A 774 -19.28 14.65 7.94
C LEU A 774 -19.50 16.15 8.23
N PHE A 775 -20.55 16.47 8.99
CA PHE A 775 -20.87 17.85 9.36
C PHE A 775 -21.31 17.96 10.82
N ASN A 776 -20.72 18.89 11.58
CA ASN A 776 -21.06 19.19 12.97
C ASN A 776 -21.09 17.93 13.88
N THR A 777 -20.01 17.15 13.83
CA THR A 777 -19.86 15.90 14.61
C THR A 777 -18.77 16.04 15.67
N ASP A 778 -18.96 15.50 16.87
CA ASP A 778 -17.94 15.39 17.92
C ASP A 778 -17.37 13.96 17.99
N GLY A 779 -16.06 13.81 18.11
CA GLY A 779 -15.41 12.51 18.36
C GLY A 779 -15.61 11.47 17.25
N ALA A 780 -15.95 11.88 16.03
CA ALA A 780 -16.17 10.97 14.91
C ALA A 780 -14.86 10.26 14.49
N ARG A 781 -14.95 8.95 14.22
CA ARG A 781 -13.78 8.09 13.95
C ARG A 781 -13.93 7.38 12.61
N LEU A 782 -13.01 7.67 11.69
CA LEU A 782 -12.82 6.93 10.44
C LEU A 782 -11.55 6.08 10.57
N THR A 783 -11.69 4.75 10.56
CA THR A 783 -10.58 3.81 10.79
C THR A 783 -10.55 2.65 9.80
N GLY A 784 -9.41 2.37 9.18
CA GLY A 784 -9.23 1.18 8.31
C GLY A 784 -10.00 1.20 6.97
N ASN A 785 -10.75 2.26 6.67
CA ASN A 785 -11.58 2.33 5.46
C ASN A 785 -10.72 2.43 4.18
N HIS A 786 -11.32 2.01 3.08
CA HIS A 786 -10.74 2.09 1.73
C HIS A 786 -11.66 2.94 0.85
N ILE A 787 -11.21 4.14 0.48
CA ILE A 787 -12.05 5.21 -0.08
C ILE A 787 -11.46 5.66 -1.41
N TYR A 788 -12.04 5.25 -2.53
CA TYR A 788 -11.39 5.44 -3.84
C TYR A 788 -12.29 5.68 -5.05
N GLY A 789 -11.79 6.43 -6.04
CA GLY A 789 -12.53 6.73 -7.28
C GLY A 789 -13.81 7.55 -7.07
N ASN A 790 -14.03 8.11 -5.88
CA ASN A 790 -15.19 8.95 -5.60
C ASN A 790 -15.00 10.35 -6.19
N THR A 791 -16.11 11.00 -6.56
CA THR A 791 -16.08 12.29 -7.27
C THR A 791 -17.03 13.29 -6.62
N ALA A 792 -16.50 14.44 -6.22
CA ALA A 792 -17.26 15.63 -5.85
C ALA A 792 -17.29 16.65 -6.99
N ASN A 793 -17.99 17.77 -6.79
CA ASN A 793 -17.98 18.90 -7.71
C ASN A 793 -17.38 20.18 -7.10
N SER A 794 -16.96 20.18 -5.83
CA SER A 794 -16.28 21.33 -5.19
C SER A 794 -15.28 20.96 -4.09
N SER A 795 -15.60 20.02 -3.21
CA SER A 795 -14.80 19.72 -2.00
C SER A 795 -14.80 18.25 -1.63
N GLY A 796 -13.67 17.76 -1.08
CA GLY A 796 -13.57 16.49 -0.36
C GLY A 796 -13.87 15.24 -1.18
N GLY A 797 -13.21 15.06 -2.33
CA GLY A 797 -13.54 14.02 -3.32
C GLY A 797 -13.75 12.64 -2.69
N GLY A 798 -12.81 12.21 -1.85
CA GLY A 798 -12.97 11.06 -0.95
C GLY A 798 -13.72 11.40 0.34
N ILE A 799 -13.24 12.39 1.10
CA ILE A 799 -13.77 12.77 2.43
C ILE A 799 -13.88 14.30 2.55
N GLU A 800 -15.00 14.82 3.06
CA GLU A 800 -15.07 16.16 3.69
C GLU A 800 -15.54 15.99 5.13
N ALA A 801 -14.80 16.52 6.10
CA ALA A 801 -15.21 16.62 7.49
C ALA A 801 -15.28 18.10 7.90
N ARG A 802 -16.42 18.53 8.44
CA ARG A 802 -16.77 19.95 8.47
C ARG A 802 -17.46 20.42 9.74
N ALA A 803 -17.02 21.55 10.30
CA ALA A 803 -17.55 22.16 11.52
C ALA A 803 -17.60 21.20 12.73
N SER A 804 -16.77 20.14 12.69
CA SER A 804 -16.71 19.06 13.67
C SER A 804 -15.69 19.34 14.78
N ARG A 805 -15.66 18.49 15.80
CA ARG A 805 -14.75 18.53 16.95
C ARG A 805 -14.15 17.16 17.22
N HIS A 806 -12.93 17.12 17.76
CA HIS A 806 -12.17 15.90 18.05
C HIS A 806 -12.22 14.88 16.88
N PHE A 807 -11.92 15.30 15.65
CA PHE A 807 -12.04 14.45 14.46
C PHE A 807 -10.85 13.48 14.31
N TYR A 808 -11.12 12.19 14.13
CA TYR A 808 -10.09 11.15 13.98
C TYR A 808 -10.16 10.46 12.61
N LEU A 809 -9.08 10.55 11.84
CA LEU A 809 -8.84 9.81 10.60
C LEU A 809 -7.56 8.98 10.77
N ILE A 810 -7.70 7.68 11.03
CA ILE A 810 -6.56 6.81 11.44
C ILE A 810 -6.46 5.54 10.57
N GLY A 811 -5.32 5.30 9.94
CA GLY A 811 -5.05 4.04 9.23
C GLY A 811 -5.93 3.77 8.00
N ASN A 812 -6.45 4.82 7.35
CA ASN A 812 -7.28 4.68 6.15
C ASN A 812 -6.44 4.76 4.87
N THR A 813 -7.00 4.27 3.77
CA THR A 813 -6.37 4.37 2.43
C THR A 813 -7.32 5.11 1.48
N VAL A 814 -6.88 6.29 1.04
CA VAL A 814 -7.70 7.27 0.30
C VAL A 814 -7.01 7.60 -1.02
N HIS A 815 -7.55 7.14 -2.16
CA HIS A 815 -6.86 7.29 -3.44
C HIS A 815 -7.72 7.43 -4.69
N ASP A 816 -7.13 8.00 -5.75
CA ASP A 816 -7.76 8.23 -7.06
C ASP A 816 -9.12 8.98 -6.99
N ASN A 817 -9.39 9.72 -5.91
CA ASN A 817 -10.61 10.53 -5.75
C ASN A 817 -10.46 11.91 -6.40
N ILE A 818 -11.58 12.51 -6.82
CA ILE A 818 -11.62 13.80 -7.54
C ILE A 818 -12.50 14.83 -6.80
N GLY A 819 -11.93 16.00 -6.46
CA GLY A 819 -12.64 17.08 -5.76
C GLY A 819 -13.60 17.90 -6.63
N SER A 820 -13.29 18.10 -7.92
CA SER A 820 -14.22 18.70 -8.89
C SER A 820 -13.96 18.28 -10.34
N LEU A 821 -15.05 18.07 -11.10
CA LEU A 821 -15.02 17.89 -12.56
C LEU A 821 -15.27 19.19 -13.35
N HIS A 822 -15.94 20.19 -12.75
CA HIS A 822 -16.62 21.25 -13.50
C HIS A 822 -16.35 22.68 -13.00
N GLN A 823 -15.51 22.84 -11.98
CA GLN A 823 -15.08 24.14 -11.44
C GLN A 823 -13.76 23.98 -10.67
N SER A 824 -13.31 25.06 -10.02
CA SER A 824 -12.33 25.00 -8.93
C SER A 824 -12.70 23.95 -7.88
N GLY A 825 -11.71 23.28 -7.28
CA GLY A 825 -11.95 22.17 -6.36
C GLY A 825 -10.90 22.05 -5.27
N VAL A 826 -11.31 21.56 -4.08
CA VAL A 826 -10.45 21.47 -2.90
C VAL A 826 -10.49 20.09 -2.24
N GLY A 827 -9.40 19.66 -1.61
CA GLY A 827 -9.32 18.40 -0.86
C GLY A 827 -9.67 17.19 -1.73
N GLY A 828 -8.84 16.89 -2.74
CA GLY A 828 -9.12 15.80 -3.70
C GLY A 828 -9.34 14.46 -2.99
N GLY A 829 -8.46 14.13 -2.05
CA GLY A 829 -8.62 12.99 -1.13
C GLY A 829 -9.45 13.38 0.09
N VAL A 830 -8.98 14.36 0.86
CA VAL A 830 -9.54 14.75 2.17
C VAL A 830 -9.62 16.28 2.28
N ASP A 831 -10.75 16.80 2.74
CA ASP A 831 -10.96 18.20 3.15
C ASP A 831 -11.40 18.28 4.62
N LEU A 832 -10.71 19.08 5.43
CA LEU A 832 -11.01 19.34 6.84
C LEU A 832 -11.33 20.82 7.05
N PHE A 833 -12.62 21.16 7.10
CA PHE A 833 -13.11 22.54 7.18
C PHE A 833 -13.64 22.90 8.57
N GLY A 834 -13.06 23.92 9.22
CA GLY A 834 -13.63 24.51 10.43
C GLY A 834 -13.66 23.56 11.64
N ILE A 835 -12.70 22.64 11.74
CA ILE A 835 -12.59 21.71 12.87
C ILE A 835 -12.12 22.48 14.11
N SER A 836 -12.74 22.25 15.26
CA SER A 836 -12.37 22.87 16.54
C SER A 836 -12.03 21.81 17.59
N ASP A 837 -11.38 22.19 18.68
CA ASP A 837 -10.97 21.27 19.77
C ASP A 837 -10.10 20.08 19.28
N GLY A 838 -9.36 20.24 18.17
CA GLY A 838 -8.41 19.23 17.67
C GLY A 838 -8.91 18.33 16.52
N CYS A 839 -8.00 18.06 15.58
CA CYS A 839 -8.08 16.90 14.68
C CYS A 839 -6.86 15.96 14.84
N THR A 840 -7.00 14.71 14.43
CA THR A 840 -5.90 13.74 14.33
C THR A 840 -6.00 13.00 13.00
N VAL A 841 -5.04 13.26 12.12
CA VAL A 841 -4.83 12.56 10.85
C VAL A 841 -3.57 11.72 11.02
N GLN A 842 -3.75 10.43 11.31
CA GLN A 842 -2.66 9.54 11.72
C GLN A 842 -2.54 8.29 10.82
N ASP A 843 -1.31 7.94 10.43
CA ASP A 843 -0.97 6.66 9.80
C ASP A 843 -1.77 6.34 8.51
N ASN A 844 -2.25 7.36 7.79
CA ASN A 844 -3.04 7.18 6.56
C ASN A 844 -2.16 7.15 5.30
N VAL A 845 -2.66 6.44 4.28
CA VAL A 845 -2.04 6.38 2.94
C VAL A 845 -2.94 7.14 1.96
N ILE A 846 -2.49 8.32 1.53
CA ILE A 846 -3.29 9.28 0.74
C ILE A 846 -2.56 9.52 -0.59
N TYR A 847 -3.05 8.95 -1.70
CA TYR A 847 -2.30 8.99 -2.96
C TYR A 847 -3.14 9.16 -4.24
N ASN A 848 -2.52 9.70 -5.30
CA ASN A 848 -3.14 9.94 -6.62
C ASN A 848 -4.44 10.80 -6.63
N ASN A 849 -4.86 11.39 -5.51
CA ASN A 849 -6.09 12.17 -5.47
C ASN A 849 -5.91 13.52 -6.17
N ILE A 850 -7.00 14.06 -6.73
CA ILE A 850 -6.96 15.24 -7.60
C ILE A 850 -7.98 16.27 -7.15
N ALA A 851 -7.55 17.50 -6.79
CA ALA A 851 -8.51 18.49 -6.31
C ALA A 851 -9.41 19.05 -7.45
N THR A 852 -8.89 19.25 -8.67
CA THR A 852 -9.74 19.48 -9.86
C THR A 852 -9.16 18.96 -11.19
N VAL A 853 -10.06 18.47 -12.05
CA VAL A 853 -9.77 18.07 -13.45
C VAL A 853 -10.41 19.02 -14.48
N TYR A 854 -10.92 20.18 -14.05
CA TYR A 854 -11.72 21.07 -14.89
C TYR A 854 -10.92 21.78 -16.00
N THR A 855 -11.50 21.86 -17.21
CA THR A 855 -10.88 22.45 -18.42
C THR A 855 -11.56 23.76 -18.89
N GLY A 856 -12.22 24.49 -17.99
CA GLY A 856 -12.94 25.74 -18.33
C GLY A 856 -12.02 26.90 -18.71
N GLN A 857 -12.42 27.74 -19.67
CA GLN A 857 -11.59 28.86 -20.12
C GLN A 857 -11.71 30.09 -19.19
N GLY A 858 -10.90 30.14 -18.13
CA GLY A 858 -10.73 31.33 -17.29
C GLY A 858 -9.50 31.26 -16.38
N ASP A 859 -8.73 32.35 -16.31
CA ASP A 859 -7.49 32.45 -15.52
C ASP A 859 -7.69 32.41 -13.99
N THR A 860 -8.89 32.07 -13.51
CA THR A 860 -9.30 32.08 -12.09
C THR A 860 -9.39 30.68 -11.48
N ASP A 861 -9.60 29.63 -12.29
CA ASP A 861 -9.90 28.30 -11.76
C ASP A 861 -8.69 27.64 -11.07
N THR A 862 -8.91 27.16 -9.85
CA THR A 862 -7.85 26.73 -8.92
C THR A 862 -8.18 25.40 -8.25
N GLY A 863 -7.21 24.49 -8.21
CA GLY A 863 -7.21 23.29 -7.37
C GLY A 863 -6.39 23.48 -6.09
N ILE A 864 -6.87 23.02 -4.94
CA ILE A 864 -6.19 23.21 -3.64
C ILE A 864 -6.19 21.91 -2.83
N GLY A 865 -5.04 21.47 -2.32
CA GLY A 865 -4.98 20.28 -1.47
C GLY A 865 -5.34 19.02 -2.24
N GLY A 866 -4.47 18.55 -3.14
CA GLY A 866 -4.73 17.34 -3.93
C GLY A 866 -4.97 16.13 -3.03
N GLY A 867 -4.06 15.89 -2.09
CA GLY A 867 -4.21 14.85 -1.06
C GLY A 867 -5.08 15.29 0.10
N LEU A 868 -4.62 16.29 0.87
CA LEU A 868 -5.22 16.76 2.12
C LEU A 868 -5.31 18.29 2.17
N TYR A 869 -6.51 18.83 2.39
CA TYR A 869 -6.74 20.22 2.75
C TYR A 869 -7.14 20.36 4.22
N ILE A 870 -6.54 21.33 4.92
CA ILE A 870 -6.85 21.72 6.29
C ILE A 870 -7.15 23.22 6.25
N THR A 871 -8.39 23.60 6.60
CA THR A 871 -8.83 25.00 6.51
C THR A 871 -9.66 25.42 7.72
N SER A 872 -9.30 26.55 8.31
CA SER A 872 -9.94 27.09 9.52
C SER A 872 -9.97 26.13 10.73
N VAL A 873 -8.95 25.29 10.88
CA VAL A 873 -8.84 24.31 11.98
C VAL A 873 -8.14 24.92 13.20
N ASP A 874 -8.64 24.65 14.41
CA ASP A 874 -8.03 25.05 15.69
C ASP A 874 -7.55 23.81 16.46
N GLY A 875 -6.22 23.64 16.52
CA GLY A 875 -5.54 22.45 16.99
C GLY A 875 -5.58 21.29 15.99
N GLY A 876 -4.42 20.70 15.69
CA GLY A 876 -4.38 19.53 14.80
C GLY A 876 -3.06 18.77 14.83
N VAL A 877 -3.13 17.45 14.65
CA VAL A 877 -1.96 16.59 14.50
C VAL A 877 -2.08 15.81 13.20
N VAL A 878 -1.12 15.99 12.30
CA VAL A 878 -0.93 15.23 11.07
C VAL A 878 0.36 14.42 11.26
N VAL A 879 0.26 13.11 11.50
CA VAL A 879 1.40 12.27 11.90
C VAL A 879 1.47 10.91 11.19
N GLY A 880 2.66 10.48 10.78
CA GLY A 880 2.87 9.13 10.21
C GLY A 880 2.24 8.90 8.83
N ASN A 881 1.75 9.93 8.15
CA ASN A 881 1.01 9.76 6.89
C ASN A 881 1.96 9.69 5.68
N SER A 882 1.60 8.84 4.71
CA SER A 882 2.19 8.78 3.38
C SER A 882 1.29 9.54 2.40
N ILE A 883 1.66 10.78 2.07
CA ILE A 883 0.92 11.66 1.15
C ILE A 883 1.69 11.75 -0.16
N THR A 884 1.27 11.00 -1.20
CA THR A 884 2.11 10.77 -2.39
C THR A 884 1.39 10.88 -3.74
N GLY A 885 2.04 11.46 -4.75
CA GLY A 885 1.51 11.50 -6.12
C GLY A 885 0.20 12.27 -6.33
N ASN A 886 -0.29 13.02 -5.32
CA ASN A 886 -1.55 13.76 -5.41
C ASN A 886 -1.38 15.03 -6.25
N VAL A 887 -2.46 15.49 -6.88
CA VAL A 887 -2.45 16.58 -7.86
C VAL A 887 -3.40 17.72 -7.44
N GLY A 888 -2.89 18.96 -7.41
CA GLY A 888 -3.72 20.15 -7.19
C GLY A 888 -4.72 20.36 -8.34
N SER A 889 -4.22 20.62 -9.55
CA SER A 889 -5.04 20.77 -10.76
C SER A 889 -4.40 20.08 -11.95
N GLN A 890 -5.17 19.38 -12.77
CA GLN A 890 -4.66 18.78 -14.02
C GLN A 890 -4.38 19.83 -15.11
N TYR A 891 -5.08 20.97 -15.11
CA TYR A 891 -5.14 21.86 -16.29
C TYR A 891 -4.94 23.35 -16.04
N PHE A 892 -5.07 23.84 -14.80
CA PHE A 892 -4.95 25.27 -14.47
C PHE A 892 -4.15 25.49 -13.20
N ARG A 893 -4.48 26.52 -12.40
CA ARG A 893 -3.81 26.79 -11.13
C ARG A 893 -4.02 25.60 -10.20
N GLY A 894 -2.94 25.16 -9.57
CA GLY A 894 -2.99 24.18 -8.51
C GLY A 894 -2.08 24.63 -7.38
N THR A 895 -2.48 24.40 -6.13
CA THR A 895 -1.66 24.72 -4.96
C THR A 895 -1.79 23.68 -3.85
N GLY A 896 -0.69 23.39 -3.15
CA GLY A 896 -0.65 22.32 -2.14
C GLY A 896 -1.02 20.96 -2.74
N GLY A 897 -0.22 20.45 -3.66
CA GLY A 897 -0.49 19.16 -4.33
C GLY A 897 -0.68 18.02 -3.33
N GLY A 898 0.22 17.91 -2.35
CA GLY A 898 0.09 16.98 -1.23
C GLY A 898 -0.80 17.51 -0.12
N LEU A 899 -0.30 18.51 0.62
CA LEU A 899 -0.92 19.10 1.80
C LEU A 899 -1.12 20.62 1.62
N SER A 900 -2.28 21.14 2.01
CA SER A 900 -2.56 22.57 2.11
C SER A 900 -3.11 22.92 3.49
N ILE A 901 -2.60 23.98 4.12
CA ILE A 901 -3.05 24.52 5.40
C ILE A 901 -3.41 26.00 5.21
N TYR A 902 -4.64 26.39 5.57
CA TYR A 902 -5.16 27.75 5.42
C TYR A 902 -5.92 28.20 6.68
N ALA A 903 -5.76 29.45 7.11
CA ALA A 903 -6.43 30.06 8.27
C ALA A 903 -6.45 29.19 9.57
N SER A 904 -5.49 28.28 9.76
CA SER A 904 -5.53 27.22 10.79
C SER A 904 -4.47 27.42 11.87
N GLN A 905 -4.81 27.13 13.13
CA GLN A 905 -4.00 27.44 14.30
C GLN A 905 -3.52 26.18 15.02
N ASP A 906 -2.30 26.24 15.55
CA ASP A 906 -1.66 25.17 16.34
C ASP A 906 -1.71 23.77 15.68
N ILE A 907 -1.33 23.73 14.39
CA ILE A 907 -1.25 22.50 13.59
C ILE A 907 0.18 21.93 13.64
N LEU A 908 0.34 20.76 14.24
CA LEU A 908 1.55 19.95 14.18
C LEU A 908 1.50 19.00 12.97
N VAL A 909 2.49 19.11 12.11
CA VAL A 909 2.76 18.19 10.99
C VAL A 909 4.06 17.47 11.33
N GLU A 910 3.99 16.21 11.75
CA GLU A 910 5.12 15.48 12.30
C GLU A 910 5.34 14.12 11.63
N ARG A 911 6.58 13.77 11.23
CA ARG A 911 6.92 12.44 10.68
C ARG A 911 5.99 12.01 9.54
N ASN A 912 5.77 12.88 8.55
CA ASN A 912 5.01 12.54 7.32
C ASN A 912 5.96 12.46 6.11
N LEU A 913 5.69 11.49 5.23
CA LEU A 913 6.32 11.42 3.91
C LEU A 913 5.42 12.13 2.90
N ILE A 914 5.92 13.22 2.33
CA ILE A 914 5.21 14.04 1.34
C ILE A 914 6.03 13.96 0.04
N ARG A 915 5.75 12.94 -0.79
CA ARG A 915 6.59 12.56 -1.95
C ARG A 915 5.88 12.65 -3.29
N GLY A 916 6.50 13.32 -4.27
CA GLY A 916 6.07 13.28 -5.67
C GLY A 916 4.71 13.93 -5.96
N ASN A 917 4.19 14.78 -5.06
CA ASN A 917 2.94 15.48 -5.26
C ASN A 917 3.13 16.69 -6.20
N VAL A 918 2.09 17.04 -6.95
CA VAL A 918 2.18 17.97 -8.08
C VAL A 918 1.15 19.08 -7.93
N ALA A 919 1.58 20.35 -7.99
CA ALA A 919 0.67 21.49 -8.01
C ALA A 919 -0.14 21.49 -9.32
N THR A 920 0.55 21.58 -10.47
CA THR A 920 -0.01 21.37 -11.83
C THR A 920 1.02 20.64 -12.70
N PRO A 921 0.65 19.60 -13.47
CA PRO A 921 1.60 18.84 -14.30
C PRO A 921 2.25 19.61 -15.47
N ASN A 922 1.70 20.75 -15.90
CA ASN A 922 2.13 21.45 -17.11
C ASN A 922 2.43 22.95 -16.90
N GLY A 923 3.62 23.38 -17.35
CA GLY A 923 4.06 24.78 -17.25
C GLY A 923 3.27 25.77 -18.12
N GLU A 924 2.70 25.31 -19.23
CA GLU A 924 1.92 26.17 -20.15
C GLU A 924 0.56 26.62 -19.56
N SER A 925 0.03 25.92 -18.56
CA SER A 925 -1.35 26.13 -18.07
C SER A 925 -1.44 26.47 -16.58
N GLY A 926 -0.38 26.22 -15.80
CA GLY A 926 -0.27 26.61 -14.40
C GLY A 926 0.88 27.58 -14.06
N PRO A 927 1.13 28.70 -14.79
CA PRO A 927 2.30 29.57 -14.57
C PRO A 927 2.32 30.32 -13.23
N LEU A 928 1.32 30.10 -12.36
CA LEU A 928 1.18 30.67 -11.02
C LEU A 928 0.84 29.59 -9.96
N SER A 929 1.11 28.31 -10.26
CA SER A 929 0.88 27.16 -9.37
C SER A 929 2.07 26.89 -8.44
N THR A 930 1.84 26.83 -7.14
CA THR A 930 2.88 26.79 -6.08
C THR A 930 2.59 25.76 -4.98
N GLY A 931 3.61 25.27 -4.29
CA GLY A 931 3.44 24.27 -3.22
C GLY A 931 3.11 22.89 -3.78
N GLY A 932 4.09 22.20 -4.36
CA GLY A 932 3.89 20.84 -4.85
C GLY A 932 3.62 19.88 -3.68
N GLY A 933 4.51 19.90 -2.68
CA GLY A 933 4.36 19.13 -1.44
C GLY A 933 3.40 19.80 -0.46
N VAL A 934 3.78 20.96 0.08
CA VAL A 934 3.07 21.65 1.18
C VAL A 934 2.78 23.12 0.86
N ARG A 935 1.56 23.58 1.16
CA ARG A 935 1.17 25.00 1.24
C ARG A 935 0.80 25.35 2.68
N ILE A 936 1.36 26.43 3.22
CA ILE A 936 0.92 27.10 4.45
C ILE A 936 0.50 28.52 4.10
N SER A 937 -0.75 28.89 4.38
CA SER A 937 -1.36 30.09 3.80
C SER A 937 -2.18 30.93 4.79
N ALA A 938 -2.28 32.23 4.46
CA ALA A 938 -3.00 33.33 5.11
C ALA A 938 -3.80 32.98 6.38
N GLY A 939 -3.39 33.56 7.51
CA GLY A 939 -4.06 33.39 8.81
C GLY A 939 -3.67 32.13 9.56
N SER A 940 -2.80 31.27 9.00
CA SER A 940 -2.29 30.09 9.70
C SER A 940 -1.13 30.45 10.62
N THR A 941 -1.25 30.13 11.92
CA THR A 941 -0.27 30.52 12.95
C THR A 941 -0.01 29.39 13.93
N GLY A 942 1.22 29.26 14.42
CA GLY A 942 1.58 28.12 15.28
C GLY A 942 1.72 26.80 14.50
N VAL A 943 1.86 26.86 13.16
CA VAL A 943 2.06 25.67 12.33
C VAL A 943 3.49 25.16 12.51
N VAL A 944 3.64 23.93 13.01
CA VAL A 944 4.94 23.30 13.27
C VAL A 944 5.14 22.13 12.31
N LEU A 945 6.23 22.16 11.54
CA LEU A 945 6.70 21.01 10.76
C LEU A 945 7.88 20.37 11.48
N SER A 946 7.74 19.12 11.91
CA SER A 946 8.71 18.33 12.68
C SER A 946 9.05 17.01 11.96
N ASN A 947 10.33 16.65 11.78
CA ASN A 947 10.73 15.32 11.26
C ASN A 947 10.07 14.91 9.91
N ASN A 948 9.67 15.83 9.04
CA ASN A 948 9.01 15.46 7.77
C ASN A 948 10.02 15.28 6.63
N ILE A 949 9.68 14.37 5.70
CA ILE A 949 10.44 14.11 4.47
C ILE A 949 9.60 14.64 3.30
N ILE A 950 10.00 15.78 2.72
CA ILE A 950 9.25 16.51 1.69
C ILE A 950 10.07 16.52 0.39
N VAL A 951 9.83 15.53 -0.48
CA VAL A 951 10.78 15.13 -1.52
C VAL A 951 10.18 14.90 -2.91
N GLY A 952 10.87 15.31 -3.97
CA GLY A 952 10.44 15.04 -5.36
C GLY A 952 9.15 15.73 -5.80
N ASN A 953 8.62 16.69 -5.04
CA ASN A 953 7.35 17.35 -5.33
C ASN A 953 7.52 18.47 -6.35
N GLN A 954 6.49 18.77 -7.14
CA GLN A 954 6.59 19.63 -8.33
C GLN A 954 5.60 20.80 -8.32
N ALA A 955 6.08 22.02 -8.61
CA ALA A 955 5.22 23.19 -8.79
C ALA A 955 5.75 24.15 -9.88
N PRO A 956 5.00 24.45 -10.95
CA PRO A 956 5.50 25.25 -12.08
C PRO A 956 6.02 26.65 -11.73
N ALA A 957 5.44 27.33 -10.72
CA ALA A 957 5.74 28.74 -10.43
C ALA A 957 6.66 28.97 -9.22
N GLY A 958 6.94 27.94 -8.42
CA GLY A 958 7.79 28.04 -7.22
C GLY A 958 7.27 27.28 -6.02
N GLY A 959 8.14 27.11 -5.02
CA GLY A 959 7.89 26.26 -3.85
C GLY A 959 7.50 24.83 -4.23
N GLY A 960 8.39 24.09 -4.90
CA GLY A 960 8.13 22.69 -5.27
C GLY A 960 7.89 21.85 -4.01
N GLY A 961 8.77 21.99 -3.01
CA GLY A 961 8.62 21.35 -1.71
C GLY A 961 7.57 22.05 -0.86
N VAL A 962 7.85 23.29 -0.44
CA VAL A 962 6.98 24.06 0.46
C VAL A 962 6.78 25.50 -0.02
N VAL A 963 5.56 26.02 0.15
CA VAL A 963 5.25 27.46 0.05
C VAL A 963 4.60 27.98 1.33
N VAL A 964 5.04 29.15 1.80
CA VAL A 964 4.52 29.87 2.98
C VAL A 964 4.10 31.27 2.53
N THR A 965 2.81 31.62 2.59
CA THR A 965 2.28 32.89 2.02
C THR A 965 1.13 33.50 2.82
N GLY A 966 1.33 34.72 3.34
CA GLY A 966 0.34 35.49 4.09
C GLY A 966 -0.16 36.74 3.37
N ILE A 967 -1.08 37.45 4.02
CA ILE A 967 -1.58 38.76 3.56
C ILE A 967 -1.56 39.79 4.71
N SER A 968 -1.59 41.07 4.39
CA SER A 968 -1.45 42.17 5.38
C SER A 968 -2.52 42.20 6.48
N SER A 969 -3.65 41.51 6.29
CA SER A 969 -4.73 41.33 7.26
C SER A 969 -4.74 39.96 7.94
N ALA A 970 -3.94 39.00 7.46
CA ALA A 970 -3.89 37.62 7.94
C ALA A 970 -2.48 37.07 7.68
N LEU A 971 -1.59 37.29 8.65
CA LEU A 971 -0.19 36.86 8.62
C LEU A 971 -0.10 35.32 8.61
N VAL A 972 1.09 34.79 8.31
CA VAL A 972 1.41 33.37 8.54
C VAL A 972 2.58 33.26 9.51
N GLU A 973 2.50 32.35 10.48
CA GLU A 973 3.60 32.04 11.40
C GLU A 973 3.84 30.53 11.46
N SER A 974 5.08 30.12 11.12
CA SER A 974 5.48 28.72 10.98
C SER A 974 6.85 28.43 11.57
N ILE A 975 7.03 27.21 12.10
CA ILE A 975 8.26 26.74 12.73
C ILE A 975 8.65 25.40 12.09
N PHE A 976 9.85 25.30 11.52
CA PHE A 976 10.35 24.08 10.87
C PHE A 976 11.51 23.51 11.70
N LEU A 977 11.33 22.32 12.28
CA LEU A 977 12.32 21.63 13.10
C LEU A 977 12.67 20.31 12.42
N HIS A 978 13.95 20.00 12.20
CA HIS A 978 14.36 18.68 11.72
C HIS A 978 13.60 18.20 10.46
N ASN A 979 13.44 19.02 9.42
CA ASN A 979 12.82 18.54 8.17
C ASN A 979 13.88 18.25 7.10
N THR A 980 13.67 17.19 6.33
CA THR A 980 14.42 16.88 5.11
C THR A 980 13.61 17.31 3.91
N ILE A 981 14.07 18.35 3.21
CA ILE A 981 13.44 18.89 2.00
C ILE A 981 14.44 18.70 0.87
N ALA A 982 14.15 17.80 -0.09
CA ALA A 982 15.11 17.44 -1.13
C ALA A 982 14.45 17.27 -2.51
N ASP A 983 15.20 17.58 -3.57
CA ASP A 983 14.90 17.20 -4.95
C ASP A 983 13.54 17.67 -5.46
N ASN A 984 13.04 18.82 -4.96
CA ASN A 984 11.74 19.36 -5.37
C ASN A 984 11.87 20.30 -6.58
N GLU A 985 10.97 20.16 -7.56
CA GLU A 985 11.14 20.71 -8.91
C GLU A 985 10.10 21.76 -9.32
N THR A 986 10.41 22.47 -10.41
CA THR A 986 9.46 23.22 -11.25
C THR A 986 9.38 22.54 -12.60
N SER A 987 8.20 22.10 -13.04
CA SER A 987 7.99 21.34 -14.29
C SER A 987 8.64 22.03 -15.51
N SER A 988 9.62 21.39 -16.13
CA SER A 988 10.65 22.06 -16.93
C SER A 988 10.29 22.28 -18.42
N SER A 989 9.37 23.20 -18.72
CA SER A 989 9.12 23.64 -20.10
C SER A 989 8.81 25.14 -20.24
N GLY A 990 9.82 25.99 -20.07
CA GLY A 990 9.83 27.37 -20.55
C GLY A 990 8.92 28.36 -19.83
N ALA A 991 9.39 28.89 -18.69
CA ALA A 991 8.80 30.08 -18.07
C ALA A 991 8.82 31.27 -19.07
N GLN A 992 7.68 31.57 -19.70
CA GLN A 992 7.59 32.62 -20.70
C GLN A 992 7.69 33.99 -20.03
N GLN A 993 8.68 34.79 -20.42
CA GLN A 993 8.87 36.15 -19.91
C GLN A 993 7.81 37.10 -20.52
N VAL A 994 6.60 37.08 -19.95
CA VAL A 994 5.47 37.89 -20.41
C VAL A 994 5.77 39.38 -20.25
N THR A 995 5.75 40.11 -21.36
CA THR A 995 5.85 41.57 -21.36
C THR A 995 4.48 42.19 -21.06
N LEU A 996 4.42 43.10 -20.09
CA LEU A 996 3.19 43.73 -19.62
C LEU A 996 2.37 44.40 -20.74
N PRO A 997 1.07 44.10 -20.88
CA PRO A 997 0.11 44.97 -21.56
C PRO A 997 -0.08 46.28 -20.77
N GLU A 998 -0.34 47.40 -21.46
CA GLU A 998 -0.78 48.62 -20.78
C GLU A 998 -2.18 48.45 -20.17
N ALA A 999 -2.44 49.13 -19.05
CA ALA A 999 -3.65 48.95 -18.24
C ALA A 999 -4.94 49.20 -19.05
N GLY A 1000 -5.76 48.16 -19.19
CA GLY A 1000 -7.08 48.19 -19.84
C GLY A 1000 -8.09 47.35 -19.06
N TYR A 1001 -9.33 47.84 -18.97
CA TYR A 1001 -10.43 47.25 -18.20
C TYR A 1001 -11.52 46.80 -19.18
N GLU A 1002 -11.76 45.50 -19.29
CA GLU A 1002 -12.83 44.88 -20.12
C GLU A 1002 -13.44 43.68 -19.33
N PRO A 1003 -14.62 43.14 -19.70
CA PRO A 1003 -15.63 42.84 -18.68
C PRO A 1003 -15.91 41.35 -18.40
N LEU A 1004 -16.61 41.12 -17.29
CA LEU A 1004 -17.12 39.83 -16.84
C LEU A 1004 -17.92 39.06 -17.92
N PRO A 1005 -17.61 37.78 -18.16
CA PRO A 1005 -18.58 36.80 -18.63
C PRO A 1005 -19.78 36.73 -17.67
N GLY A 1006 -20.98 36.47 -18.20
CA GLY A 1006 -22.22 36.58 -17.43
C GLY A 1006 -22.36 35.55 -16.31
N ALA A 1007 -22.87 35.98 -15.15
CA ALA A 1007 -23.08 35.13 -13.99
C ALA A 1007 -24.01 33.94 -14.29
N ALA A 1008 -23.54 32.73 -13.95
CA ALA A 1008 -24.41 31.61 -13.61
C ALA A 1008 -24.87 31.77 -12.14
N SER A 1009 -26.07 31.31 -11.84
CA SER A 1009 -26.79 31.63 -10.59
C SER A 1009 -26.15 31.06 -9.32
N ALA A 1010 -25.97 31.94 -8.33
CA ALA A 1010 -25.94 31.65 -6.89
C ALA A 1010 -24.91 30.62 -6.39
N LEU A 1011 -23.69 31.10 -6.10
CA LEU A 1011 -22.98 30.62 -4.90
C LEU A 1011 -23.71 31.17 -3.66
N PRO A 1012 -24.01 30.37 -2.63
CA PRO A 1012 -24.59 30.85 -1.37
C PRO A 1012 -23.69 31.85 -0.63
N ASP A 1013 -24.29 32.76 0.15
CA ASP A 1013 -23.54 33.63 1.06
C ASP A 1013 -23.07 32.85 2.30
N GLY A 1014 -21.85 32.32 2.27
CA GLY A 1014 -21.23 31.63 3.40
C GLY A 1014 -19.70 31.56 3.32
N PRO A 1015 -18.98 31.49 4.44
CA PRO A 1015 -17.52 31.69 4.51
C PRO A 1015 -16.70 30.59 3.82
N GLN A 1016 -17.31 29.44 3.53
CA GLN A 1016 -16.72 28.41 2.64
C GLN A 1016 -16.43 28.93 1.22
N PHE A 1017 -17.13 29.98 0.79
CA PHE A 1017 -16.89 30.66 -0.48
C PHE A 1017 -16.08 31.95 -0.31
N ASP A 1018 -15.63 32.31 0.90
CA ASP A 1018 -14.80 33.51 1.06
C ASP A 1018 -13.41 33.29 0.42
N GLU A 1019 -12.87 32.07 0.31
CA GLU A 1019 -11.67 31.83 -0.52
C GLU A 1019 -12.00 32.04 -2.01
N LEU A 1020 -13.06 31.38 -2.53
CA LEU A 1020 -13.51 31.53 -3.92
C LEU A 1020 -13.92 32.98 -4.30
N ARG A 1021 -14.50 33.74 -3.36
CA ARG A 1021 -14.88 35.15 -3.54
C ARG A 1021 -13.74 36.13 -3.24
N MET A 1022 -12.78 35.79 -2.39
CA MET A 1022 -11.54 36.58 -2.33
C MET A 1022 -10.75 36.41 -3.63
N LEU A 1023 -10.80 35.23 -4.27
CA LEU A 1023 -10.23 34.98 -5.59
C LEU A 1023 -11.05 35.57 -6.76
N ALA A 1024 -12.37 35.81 -6.62
CA ALA A 1024 -13.24 36.22 -7.74
C ALA A 1024 -14.00 37.57 -7.59
N GLU A 1025 -14.36 38.01 -6.37
CA GLU A 1025 -15.19 39.20 -6.11
C GLU A 1025 -14.42 40.40 -5.51
N SER A 1026 -13.22 40.19 -4.97
CA SER A 1026 -12.46 41.25 -4.30
C SER A 1026 -11.10 41.53 -4.96
N ALA A 1027 -10.71 42.81 -5.03
CA ALA A 1027 -9.46 43.26 -5.65
C ALA A 1027 -8.24 43.04 -4.73
N VAL A 1028 -8.01 41.80 -4.29
CA VAL A 1028 -6.74 41.37 -3.69
C VAL A 1028 -5.71 41.02 -4.77
N PRO A 1029 -4.40 41.19 -4.50
CA PRO A 1029 -3.36 41.20 -5.53
C PRO A 1029 -2.91 39.79 -5.97
N PHE A 1030 -3.80 39.02 -6.61
CA PHE A 1030 -3.40 37.87 -7.45
C PHE A 1030 -3.09 38.27 -8.90
N GLN A 1031 -3.38 39.51 -9.29
CA GLN A 1031 -2.63 40.23 -10.32
C GLN A 1031 -1.68 41.22 -9.65
N HIS A 1032 -0.42 41.25 -10.12
CA HIS A 1032 0.73 41.96 -9.51
C HIS A 1032 1.03 41.45 -8.09
N HIS A 1033 2.15 40.77 -7.84
CA HIS A 1033 3.41 41.49 -7.78
C HIS A 1033 4.67 40.65 -8.12
N PHE A 1034 4.52 39.50 -8.78
CA PHE A 1034 5.66 38.69 -9.24
C PHE A 1034 6.55 39.47 -10.22
N ASP A 1035 7.61 40.10 -9.69
CA ASP A 1035 8.67 40.71 -10.48
C ASP A 1035 9.37 39.59 -11.27
N ALA A 1036 9.35 39.69 -12.60
CA ALA A 1036 9.85 38.66 -13.53
C ALA A 1036 11.39 38.46 -13.52
N ALA A 1037 12.05 38.93 -12.45
CA ALA A 1037 13.45 38.72 -12.13
C ALA A 1037 13.66 37.83 -10.88
N ALA A 1038 12.60 37.47 -10.14
CA ALA A 1038 12.67 36.70 -8.90
C ALA A 1038 12.24 35.21 -9.04
N LEU A 1039 11.44 34.87 -10.06
CA LEU A 1039 10.95 33.50 -10.30
C LEU A 1039 11.78 32.78 -11.36
N VAL A 1040 13.02 32.39 -11.03
CA VAL A 1040 13.89 31.61 -11.94
C VAL A 1040 14.53 30.44 -11.19
N GLY A 1041 13.95 29.24 -11.36
CA GLY A 1041 14.50 27.98 -10.86
C GLY A 1041 13.60 27.21 -9.89
N THR A 1042 13.92 25.93 -9.68
CA THR A 1042 13.28 25.07 -8.68
C THR A 1042 13.55 25.57 -7.26
N GLN A 1043 12.56 25.46 -6.37
CA GLN A 1043 12.62 26.04 -5.03
C GLN A 1043 12.22 25.02 -3.96
N GLY A 1044 13.06 24.84 -2.94
CA GLY A 1044 12.76 23.97 -1.80
C GLY A 1044 11.70 24.59 -0.89
N ILE A 1045 11.96 25.81 -0.41
CA ILE A 1045 10.99 26.65 0.30
C ILE A 1045 10.82 27.99 -0.40
N LEU A 1046 9.58 28.36 -0.73
CA LEU A 1046 9.19 29.70 -1.13
C LEU A 1046 8.48 30.41 0.03
N VAL A 1047 9.09 31.47 0.57
CA VAL A 1047 8.45 32.34 1.56
C VAL A 1047 8.00 33.64 0.90
N ASP A 1048 6.70 33.86 0.91
CA ASP A 1048 6.05 35.00 0.27
C ASP A 1048 5.53 36.01 1.31
N ALA A 1049 4.80 37.04 0.86
CA ALA A 1049 4.48 38.22 1.65
C ALA A 1049 3.88 37.92 3.03
N TYR A 1050 4.16 38.75 4.03
CA TYR A 1050 3.49 38.73 5.36
C TYR A 1050 3.63 37.39 6.12
N SER A 1051 4.69 36.63 5.81
CA SER A 1051 5.00 35.34 6.41
C SER A 1051 6.16 35.43 7.39
N THR A 1052 6.07 34.65 8.46
CA THR A 1052 7.17 34.37 9.39
C THR A 1052 7.51 32.88 9.34
N LEU A 1053 8.78 32.57 9.06
CA LEU A 1053 9.34 31.22 9.11
C LEU A 1053 10.55 31.21 10.05
N ASN A 1054 10.55 30.31 11.03
CA ASN A 1054 11.70 30.06 11.89
C ASN A 1054 12.12 28.59 11.77
N GLY A 1055 13.30 28.33 11.19
CA GLY A 1055 13.85 26.99 11.00
C GLY A 1055 15.01 26.68 11.93
N VAL A 1056 15.06 25.47 12.50
CA VAL A 1056 16.22 24.91 13.22
C VAL A 1056 16.47 23.47 12.76
N ASN A 1057 17.74 23.10 12.52
CA ASN A 1057 18.17 21.74 12.12
C ASN A 1057 17.50 21.21 10.83
N ASN A 1058 17.23 22.07 9.83
CA ASN A 1058 16.63 21.61 8.56
C ASN A 1058 17.70 21.30 7.50
N LEU A 1059 17.40 20.34 6.63
CA LEU A 1059 18.25 19.89 5.53
C LEU A 1059 17.57 20.27 4.20
N LEU A 1060 18.26 21.03 3.36
CA LEU A 1060 17.77 21.46 2.04
C LEU A 1060 18.74 21.06 0.93
N SER A 1061 18.31 20.15 0.04
CA SER A 1061 19.14 19.53 -0.99
C SER A 1061 18.55 19.57 -2.41
N GLY A 1062 19.39 19.77 -3.44
CA GLY A 1062 19.02 19.51 -4.85
C GLY A 1062 18.11 20.56 -5.52
N HIS A 1063 18.07 21.80 -5.04
CA HIS A 1063 17.21 22.86 -5.61
C HIS A 1063 17.99 23.88 -6.45
N THR A 1064 17.33 24.56 -7.39
CA THR A 1064 17.96 25.73 -8.03
C THR A 1064 18.13 26.88 -7.02
N LEU A 1065 17.19 27.00 -6.08
CA LEU A 1065 17.23 27.92 -4.95
C LEU A 1065 16.66 27.24 -3.69
N GLY A 1066 17.49 27.00 -2.68
CA GLY A 1066 17.06 26.29 -1.46
C GLY A 1066 15.91 26.98 -0.72
N ILE A 1067 16.11 28.25 -0.32
CA ILE A 1067 15.05 29.12 0.23
C ILE A 1067 14.99 30.46 -0.51
N SER A 1068 13.79 30.85 -0.94
CA SER A 1068 13.50 32.16 -1.53
C SER A 1068 12.58 33.01 -0.64
N VAL A 1069 12.80 34.33 -0.65
CA VAL A 1069 11.93 35.32 0.01
C VAL A 1069 11.53 36.41 -0.98
N THR A 1070 10.26 36.42 -1.41
CA THR A 1070 9.77 37.37 -2.42
C THR A 1070 9.74 38.81 -1.90
N TYR A 1071 9.26 39.01 -0.66
CA TYR A 1071 9.07 40.35 -0.07
C TYR A 1071 9.73 40.45 1.32
N PRO A 1072 11.06 40.62 1.39
CA PRO A 1072 11.81 40.68 2.65
C PRO A 1072 11.62 42.00 3.44
N THR A 1073 10.66 42.84 3.03
CA THR A 1073 10.21 44.04 3.75
C THR A 1073 8.91 43.84 4.52
N SER A 1074 8.16 42.77 4.22
CA SER A 1074 6.91 42.39 4.91
C SER A 1074 6.98 41.00 5.55
N SER A 1075 8.07 40.26 5.34
CA SER A 1075 8.21 38.84 5.70
C SER A 1075 9.52 38.63 6.46
N THR A 1076 9.54 37.70 7.42
CA THR A 1076 10.72 37.41 8.25
C THR A 1076 11.07 35.94 8.14
N VAL A 1077 12.30 35.63 7.72
CA VAL A 1077 12.82 34.26 7.72
C VAL A 1077 14.07 34.20 8.59
N THR A 1078 14.05 33.31 9.58
CA THR A 1078 15.19 32.98 10.44
C THR A 1078 15.52 31.51 10.24
N MET A 1079 16.77 31.18 9.93
CA MET A 1079 17.25 29.80 9.84
C MET A 1079 18.48 29.65 10.76
N ASP A 1080 18.49 28.65 11.64
CA ASP A 1080 19.67 28.27 12.42
C ASP A 1080 20.00 26.81 12.16
N TYR A 1081 21.30 26.46 12.16
CA TYR A 1081 21.77 25.08 11.96
C TYR A 1081 21.16 24.40 10.72
N THR A 1082 21.24 25.05 9.56
CA THR A 1082 20.73 24.49 8.29
C THR A 1082 21.84 23.81 7.50
N LEU A 1083 21.58 22.62 6.97
CA LEU A 1083 22.48 21.90 6.07
C LEU A 1083 22.04 22.13 4.62
N TRP A 1084 22.99 22.58 3.81
CA TRP A 1084 22.83 22.94 2.42
C TRP A 1084 23.61 21.98 1.51
N HIS A 1085 22.96 21.38 0.53
CA HIS A 1085 23.61 20.49 -0.44
C HIS A 1085 23.07 20.63 -1.87
N ASP A 1086 23.96 20.50 -2.85
CA ASP A 1086 23.69 20.56 -4.31
C ASP A 1086 22.62 21.58 -4.75
N ASN A 1087 22.49 22.70 -4.03
CA ASN A 1087 21.63 23.78 -4.45
C ASN A 1087 22.43 24.71 -5.37
N ALA A 1088 21.88 25.10 -6.52
CA ALA A 1088 22.56 26.06 -7.40
C ALA A 1088 22.69 27.46 -6.76
N THR A 1089 21.88 27.75 -5.74
CA THR A 1089 22.05 28.82 -4.74
C THR A 1089 21.29 28.41 -3.48
N ASP A 1090 21.91 28.52 -2.31
CA ASP A 1090 21.27 28.06 -1.07
C ASP A 1090 20.10 28.95 -0.64
N TYR A 1091 20.27 30.27 -0.64
CA TYR A 1091 19.27 31.19 -0.11
C TYR A 1091 19.28 32.58 -0.79
N SER A 1092 18.12 33.23 -0.84
CA SER A 1092 17.98 34.59 -1.37
C SER A 1092 18.30 35.69 -0.34
N SER A 1093 18.39 36.94 -0.79
CA SER A 1093 18.49 38.09 0.11
C SER A 1093 17.25 38.24 0.99
N GLY A 1094 17.46 38.59 2.27
CA GLY A 1094 16.38 38.89 3.23
C GLY A 1094 16.17 37.83 4.31
N ILE A 1095 16.85 36.69 4.20
CA ILE A 1095 16.89 35.65 5.22
C ILE A 1095 17.95 36.01 6.27
N THR A 1096 17.62 35.84 7.55
CA THR A 1096 18.58 35.83 8.65
C THR A 1096 19.02 34.38 8.86
N HIS A 1097 20.29 34.07 8.69
CA HIS A 1097 20.80 32.70 8.80
C HIS A 1097 22.04 32.62 9.71
N THR A 1098 22.13 31.55 10.50
CA THR A 1098 23.25 31.29 11.42
C THR A 1098 23.60 29.80 11.52
N HIS A 1099 24.83 29.51 11.94
CA HIS A 1099 25.40 28.17 12.12
C HIS A 1099 25.25 27.22 10.91
N ASP A 1100 25.16 27.74 9.69
CA ASP A 1100 25.04 26.98 8.45
C ASP A 1100 26.10 25.87 8.30
N ARG A 1101 25.74 24.82 7.56
CA ARG A 1101 26.62 23.75 7.08
C ARG A 1101 26.44 23.56 5.58
N SER A 1102 27.51 23.16 4.91
CA SER A 1102 27.49 22.80 3.50
C SER A 1102 28.29 21.51 3.33
N GLY A 1103 27.68 20.51 2.69
CA GLY A 1103 28.26 19.18 2.54
C GLY A 1103 27.23 18.16 2.11
N ASP A 1104 27.67 16.96 1.76
CA ASP A 1104 26.81 15.85 1.30
C ASP A 1104 25.95 15.31 2.46
N PRO A 1105 24.60 15.23 2.34
CA PRO A 1105 23.76 14.57 3.32
C PRO A 1105 23.92 13.03 3.29
N ALA A 1106 24.60 12.50 2.27
CA ALA A 1106 24.92 11.09 2.07
C ALA A 1106 23.68 10.17 2.17
N PHE A 1107 22.56 10.59 1.58
CA PHE A 1107 21.30 9.83 1.62
C PHE A 1107 21.49 8.38 1.17
N VAL A 1108 20.93 7.42 1.91
CA VAL A 1108 21.19 5.99 1.70
C VAL A 1108 20.72 5.49 0.32
N ASN A 1109 19.50 5.83 -0.11
CA ASN A 1109 19.01 5.52 -1.46
C ASN A 1109 17.83 6.44 -1.88
N PRO A 1110 18.07 7.74 -2.16
CA PRO A 1110 17.01 8.72 -2.44
C PRO A 1110 16.21 8.38 -3.72
N ALA A 1111 16.80 7.63 -4.65
CA ALA A 1111 16.14 7.11 -5.84
C ALA A 1111 15.02 6.11 -5.49
N ALA A 1112 15.27 5.16 -4.58
CA ALA A 1112 14.21 4.31 -4.02
C ALA A 1112 13.21 5.13 -3.18
N GLY A 1113 13.67 6.21 -2.55
CA GLY A 1113 12.90 7.04 -1.62
C GLY A 1113 13.42 6.99 -0.19
N ASP A 1114 14.62 6.43 0.00
CA ASP A 1114 15.30 6.28 1.28
C ASP A 1114 16.19 7.51 1.51
N TYR A 1115 15.71 8.41 2.37
CA TYR A 1115 16.35 9.69 2.73
C TYR A 1115 16.97 9.67 4.14
N HIS A 1116 17.25 8.49 4.71
CA HIS A 1116 18.11 8.39 5.90
C HIS A 1116 19.52 8.88 5.55
N ILE A 1117 20.22 9.49 6.49
CA ILE A 1117 21.56 10.05 6.32
C ILE A 1117 22.64 9.00 6.60
N GLY A 1118 23.50 8.74 5.62
CA GLY A 1118 24.55 7.73 5.72
C GLY A 1118 25.77 8.16 6.54
N PRO A 1119 26.69 7.23 6.85
CA PRO A 1119 27.88 7.47 7.70
C PRO A 1119 28.86 8.53 7.19
N GLY A 1120 28.71 9.02 5.96
CA GLY A 1120 29.50 10.12 5.39
C GLY A 1120 28.85 11.50 5.54
N SER A 1121 27.65 11.58 6.14
CA SER A 1121 26.80 12.76 6.08
C SER A 1121 27.35 13.96 6.82
N ALA A 1122 27.24 15.13 6.19
CA ALA A 1122 27.53 16.44 6.77
C ALA A 1122 26.46 16.93 7.77
N ALA A 1123 25.39 16.15 8.01
CA ALA A 1123 24.39 16.41 9.04
C ALA A 1123 24.86 15.99 10.45
N ILE A 1124 25.76 15.00 10.52
CA ILE A 1124 26.05 14.24 11.75
C ILE A 1124 26.74 15.10 12.80
N ASP A 1125 26.23 15.08 14.03
CA ASP A 1125 26.65 15.88 15.19
C ASP A 1125 26.60 17.42 14.97
N GLN A 1126 25.95 17.92 13.89
CA GLN A 1126 26.10 19.32 13.49
C GLN A 1126 25.06 20.30 14.04
N GLY A 1127 23.89 19.80 14.45
CA GLY A 1127 22.73 20.57 14.93
C GLY A 1127 22.75 20.93 16.42
N VAL A 1128 21.58 21.35 16.93
CA VAL A 1128 21.38 21.79 18.32
C VAL A 1128 20.09 21.23 18.92
N ASN A 1129 19.95 21.19 20.26
CA ASN A 1129 18.67 20.82 20.86
C ASN A 1129 17.56 21.82 20.48
N ALA A 1130 16.64 21.39 19.62
CA ALA A 1130 15.49 22.18 19.14
C ALA A 1130 14.17 21.86 19.86
N GLY A 1131 14.19 21.04 20.91
CA GLY A 1131 13.01 20.55 21.63
C GLY A 1131 12.39 19.27 21.07
N VAL A 1132 12.79 18.83 19.87
CA VAL A 1132 12.44 17.54 19.27
C VAL A 1132 13.26 16.43 19.94
N THR A 1133 12.59 15.35 20.38
CA THR A 1133 13.22 14.28 21.20
C THR A 1133 13.40 12.94 20.48
N THR A 1134 12.74 12.75 19.34
CA THR A 1134 12.90 11.59 18.45
C THR A 1134 12.95 12.05 17.00
N ASP A 1135 13.39 11.21 16.09
CA ASP A 1135 13.45 11.48 14.65
C ASP A 1135 12.23 10.94 13.87
N TRP A 1136 12.42 10.64 12.58
CA TRP A 1136 11.45 10.04 11.66
C TRP A 1136 10.99 8.62 12.08
N ASP A 1137 11.91 7.70 12.36
CA ASP A 1137 11.60 6.30 12.73
C ASP A 1137 11.31 6.12 14.24
N GLY A 1138 11.73 7.08 15.06
CA GLY A 1138 11.52 7.12 16.51
C GLY A 1138 12.81 6.99 17.34
N ASP A 1139 13.98 7.05 16.71
CA ASP A 1139 15.27 7.01 17.39
C ASP A 1139 15.52 8.33 18.17
N THR A 1140 16.12 8.22 19.36
CA THR A 1140 16.12 9.32 20.35
C THR A 1140 17.21 10.36 20.09
N ARG A 1141 16.84 11.65 19.98
CA ARG A 1141 17.79 12.75 19.78
C ARG A 1141 18.31 13.32 21.12
N PRO A 1142 19.63 13.49 21.34
CA PRO A 1142 20.71 13.27 20.38
C PRO A 1142 21.26 11.84 20.41
N GLN A 1143 21.70 11.35 19.26
CA GLN A 1143 22.61 10.22 19.18
C GLN A 1143 24.08 10.70 19.13
N GLY A 1144 25.06 9.81 19.22
CA GLY A 1144 26.47 10.17 19.01
C GLY A 1144 27.02 11.27 19.94
N GLY A 1145 27.41 12.41 19.36
CA GLY A 1145 28.06 13.54 20.02
C GLY A 1145 27.32 14.89 19.93
N GLY A 1146 26.29 15.00 19.09
CA GLY A 1146 25.47 16.20 18.87
C GLY A 1146 24.07 15.84 18.38
N TYR A 1147 23.26 16.83 18.01
CA TYR A 1147 21.98 16.58 17.30
C TYR A 1147 22.25 16.58 15.80
N ASP A 1148 21.47 15.85 15.02
CA ASP A 1148 21.61 15.86 13.56
C ASP A 1148 20.71 16.89 12.87
N ILE A 1149 21.06 17.21 11.62
CA ILE A 1149 20.36 18.18 10.78
C ILE A 1149 19.56 17.44 9.70
N GLY A 1150 18.23 17.53 9.77
CA GLY A 1150 17.29 16.77 8.92
C GLY A 1150 16.30 15.94 9.73
N ALA A 1151 15.44 15.21 9.04
CA ALA A 1151 14.36 14.39 9.62
C ALA A 1151 14.82 13.07 10.27
N ASP A 1152 16.05 12.66 9.99
CA ASP A 1152 16.70 11.46 10.53
C ASP A 1152 17.74 11.84 11.61
N GLU A 1153 18.15 10.91 12.47
CA GLU A 1153 19.22 11.06 13.46
C GLU A 1153 20.19 9.88 13.36
N TYR A 1154 21.39 10.10 12.82
CA TYR A 1154 22.33 9.03 12.54
C TYR A 1154 22.83 8.37 13.83
N THR A 1155 22.29 7.20 14.16
CA THR A 1155 22.52 6.56 15.47
C THR A 1155 23.98 6.17 15.74
N GLY A 1156 24.86 6.19 14.72
CA GLY A 1156 26.28 5.81 14.82
C GLY A 1156 26.53 4.32 15.02
N VAL A 1157 25.52 3.62 15.55
CA VAL A 1157 25.32 2.19 15.45
C VAL A 1157 24.79 1.91 14.04
N LEU A 1158 25.24 0.82 13.40
CA LEU A 1158 24.38 0.21 12.38
C LEU A 1158 23.24 -0.47 13.14
N THR A 1159 22.15 0.26 13.42
CA THR A 1159 20.96 -0.25 14.07
C THR A 1159 20.33 -1.31 13.18
N SER A 1160 20.19 -2.52 13.70
CA SER A 1160 19.45 -3.58 13.05
C SER A 1160 17.96 -3.31 13.17
N SER A 1161 17.44 -2.53 12.22
CA SER A 1161 16.01 -2.34 11.94
C SER A 1161 15.13 -2.07 13.16
N MET A 1162 15.01 -0.81 13.57
CA MET A 1162 13.72 -0.37 14.10
C MET A 1162 12.76 -0.09 12.94
N ASN A 1163 11.62 -0.78 12.96
CA ASN A 1163 10.35 -0.40 12.31
C ASN A 1163 10.34 0.16 10.87
N GLN A 1164 10.70 -0.66 9.86
CA GLN A 1164 10.05 -0.55 8.53
C GLN A 1164 8.58 -1.08 8.54
N ASN A 1165 7.87 -0.93 9.67
CA ASN A 1165 6.49 -1.41 9.89
C ASN A 1165 5.42 -0.50 9.27
N PHE A 1166 5.75 0.20 8.17
CA PHE A 1166 4.85 1.10 7.45
C PHE A 1166 4.75 0.84 5.93
N TYR A 1167 5.44 -0.16 5.38
CA TYR A 1167 5.39 -0.50 3.94
C TYR A 1167 4.99 -1.95 3.62
N SER A 1168 4.28 -2.64 4.52
CA SER A 1168 3.83 -4.03 4.33
C SER A 1168 2.36 -4.30 4.71
N TRP A 1169 1.45 -3.36 4.46
CA TRP A 1169 -0.01 -3.61 4.49
C TRP A 1169 -0.69 -3.27 3.15
N ARG A 1170 -0.92 -4.31 2.33
CA ARG A 1170 -2.14 -4.58 1.53
C ARG A 1170 -1.88 -5.60 0.41
N ALA A 1171 -2.26 -6.86 0.68
CA ALA A 1171 -2.48 -7.90 -0.33
C ALA A 1171 -3.57 -8.89 0.16
N ARG A 1172 -4.67 -8.33 0.67
CA ARG A 1172 -5.95 -8.99 0.95
C ARG A 1172 -7.06 -8.00 0.59
#